data_AF-A0A5C7R407-F1
#
_entry.id   AF-A0A5C7R407-F1
#
_cell.length_a   1.000
_cell.length_b   1.000
_cell.length_c   1.000
_cell.angle_alpha   90.00
_cell.angle_beta   90.00
_cell.angle_gamma   90.00
#
_symmetry.space_group_name_H-M   'P 1'
#
loop_
_entity.id
_entity.type
_entity.pdbx_description
1 polymer ?
#
loop_
_entity_poly.entity_id
_entity_poly.type
_entity_poly.pdbx_seq_one_letter_code
_entity_poly.pdbx_strand_id
1 'polypeptide(L)'
;MIIGLINSHKAANRLTGVFMIVVLHPALAAELVQKLEIQNSNVSVQIEAIDQVQAEQEKLKALIENVPPAYQDKVMSAPELLELTNTEAEEIPEGFQSYFVETRTNYTDSKTNDTDLRQTGDLGLRFEYLYETASLGDVKIQAQTSQQASNRQQARLNFEEDDLDTSLTLTNNNLYLTPRIAADSALGDISSELTDVLRRSSRFALGVDSLRGMRTRIRGEDFDLRLGSGDLGNLKGSPYGGYRQTDGRLSWIGASHQLGKDFVFGLQANQLDNFKDSNAAKSKLTNAALALSYGADPESNKKLRFTLIKSQKTASTQQQIASQGVYVEGNLRIGRYAHEFAVYRTDPELYFGENLLSSDEQGAYWRLTREGSQFSFSTGLSAEENKLKEKDSSQQAKILGLDGSLRYRIDRDHSYGGSLRLQQTRYDAIKENNQLSVYAYAYYELISTDWGRSRFSATVHRNEKIVTNDVTATGDELQWEQDWLASSKRVFSSQPELTTTLGLAHDRSVDETKTYPTAGVTGRYWPTSDWSLNSSLRYSSSSGKLSNSQGLAGSVSSEYVITPGLSLGAALNLNQAKVELDRNGMNKAQTSRSYDKSAQVYLRWEGSRGRAHSVVGNRTVGSAGTGSIMGLVFFDTNQDGQRQADEAGVPEVEVYLDGGYSVRTNKHGHYEFVRVATGEHALTLNLDTVPLPWSVKEVRLSVAVSLRGQVTANLALTKGAD
;
A
#
# COMPACT_ATOMS: atom_id res chain seq x y z
N MET A 1 -16.25 27.92 16.96
CA MET A 1 -16.65 28.48 18.26
C MET A 1 -15.60 28.02 19.27
N ILE A 2 -14.89 28.94 19.93
CA ILE A 2 -13.73 28.66 20.81
C ILE A 2 -13.92 29.46 22.11
N ILE A 3 -13.25 29.03 23.19
CA ILE A 3 -13.35 29.52 24.59
C ILE A 3 -14.53 28.92 25.35
N GLY A 4 -14.21 28.09 26.35
CA GLY A 4 -15.17 27.52 27.30
C GLY A 4 -14.51 26.55 28.29
N LEU A 5 -14.45 26.94 29.57
CA LEU A 5 -14.15 26.08 30.74
C LEU A 5 -12.80 25.34 30.78
N ILE A 6 -11.73 26.08 31.09
CA ILE A 6 -10.78 25.59 32.11
C ILE A 6 -11.39 25.93 33.47
N ASN A 7 -11.81 24.92 34.25
CA ASN A 7 -11.75 24.85 35.73
C ASN A 7 -12.68 23.76 36.31
N SER A 8 -12.13 22.59 36.64
CA SER A 8 -12.54 21.83 37.86
C SER A 8 -11.62 20.62 38.12
N HIS A 9 -10.46 20.86 38.76
CA HIS A 9 -9.71 19.79 39.43
C HIS A 9 -10.49 19.27 40.65
N LYS A 10 -11.53 18.43 40.42
CA LYS A 10 -12.16 17.49 41.39
C LYS A 10 -13.31 16.62 40.82
N ALA A 11 -13.18 16.12 39.59
CA ALA A 11 -14.16 15.18 39.00
C ALA A 11 -13.60 13.81 38.58
N ALA A 12 -12.27 13.62 38.59
CA ALA A 12 -11.59 12.49 37.95
C ALA A 12 -11.62 11.14 38.71
N ASN A 13 -12.56 10.93 39.65
CA ASN A 13 -12.57 9.76 40.55
C ASN A 13 -13.91 9.01 40.63
N ARG A 14 -14.83 9.24 39.68
CA ARG A 14 -16.11 8.50 39.54
C ARG A 14 -16.53 8.27 38.09
N LEU A 15 -15.63 7.70 37.28
CA LEU A 15 -15.98 7.10 35.98
C LEU A 15 -15.08 5.89 35.61
N THR A 16 -14.25 5.43 36.54
CA THR A 16 -13.37 4.25 36.45
C THR A 16 -14.09 2.96 36.91
N GLY A 17 -15.37 2.81 36.53
CA GLY A 17 -16.22 1.74 37.05
C GLY A 17 -17.52 1.55 36.27
N VAL A 18 -17.40 1.04 35.04
CA VAL A 18 -18.33 0.20 34.26
C VAL A 18 -17.72 0.06 32.86
N PHE A 19 -16.81 -0.91 32.70
CA PHE A 19 -16.41 -1.59 31.43
C PHE A 19 -15.22 -2.54 31.70
N MET A 20 -15.40 -3.46 32.65
CA MET A 20 -14.55 -4.63 32.88
C MET A 20 -15.44 -5.78 33.36
N ILE A 21 -14.95 -7.02 33.23
CA ILE A 21 -15.67 -8.28 33.52
C ILE A 21 -16.77 -8.60 32.49
N VAL A 22 -16.40 -9.16 31.33
CA VAL A 22 -16.87 -10.50 30.84
C VAL A 22 -15.83 -11.10 29.86
N VAL A 23 -14.65 -11.47 30.35
CA VAL A 23 -13.77 -12.49 29.73
C VAL A 23 -13.03 -13.22 30.88
N LEU A 24 -12.66 -14.49 30.68
CA LEU A 24 -11.97 -15.37 31.64
C LEU A 24 -12.77 -15.76 32.90
N HIS A 25 -13.38 -16.96 32.85
CA HIS A 25 -13.45 -17.91 33.97
C HIS A 25 -13.49 -19.34 33.40
N PRO A 26 -12.45 -20.16 33.59
CA PRO A 26 -12.52 -21.59 33.30
C PRO A 26 -13.04 -22.40 34.50
N ALA A 27 -13.64 -23.55 34.22
CA ALA A 27 -13.95 -24.64 35.15
C ALA A 27 -14.86 -24.35 36.37
N LEU A 28 -16.17 -24.60 36.21
CA LEU A 28 -16.96 -25.32 37.24
C LEU A 28 -18.23 -25.96 36.63
N ALA A 29 -18.20 -27.26 36.32
CA ALA A 29 -19.38 -28.11 36.06
C ALA A 29 -18.97 -29.58 35.82
N ALA A 30 -18.55 -30.27 36.88
CA ALA A 30 -18.69 -31.73 36.97
C ALA A 30 -19.87 -32.04 37.91
N GLU A 31 -20.40 -33.26 37.84
CA GLU A 31 -21.53 -33.74 38.66
C GLU A 31 -22.87 -33.00 38.49
N LEU A 32 -23.60 -33.36 37.42
CA LEU A 32 -25.05 -33.48 37.51
C LEU A 32 -25.53 -34.71 36.72
N VAL A 33 -25.33 -35.88 37.31
CA VAL A 33 -25.79 -37.15 36.75
C VAL A 33 -27.30 -37.28 36.95
N GLN A 34 -28.07 -36.87 35.96
CA GLN A 34 -29.47 -37.25 35.83
C GLN A 34 -29.67 -38.09 34.58
N LYS A 35 -30.29 -39.27 34.74
CA LYS A 35 -30.62 -40.15 33.62
C LYS A 35 -31.61 -39.44 32.70
N LEU A 36 -31.19 -39.16 31.46
CA LEU A 36 -32.11 -39.03 30.34
C LEU A 36 -32.08 -40.31 29.53
N GLU A 37 -33.27 -40.88 29.33
CA GLU A 37 -33.48 -42.22 28.81
C GLU A 37 -33.40 -42.19 27.28
N ILE A 38 -32.51 -43.01 26.69
CA ILE A 38 -32.31 -43.03 25.24
C ILE A 38 -33.48 -43.78 24.59
N GLN A 39 -34.52 -43.03 24.21
CA GLN A 39 -35.47 -43.51 23.22
C GLN A 39 -34.82 -43.46 21.83
N ASN A 40 -34.40 -44.62 21.33
CA ASN A 40 -33.99 -44.78 19.94
C ASN A 40 -35.18 -44.54 19.00
N SER A 41 -35.32 -43.31 18.51
CA SER A 41 -36.09 -43.05 17.30
C SER A 41 -35.25 -43.44 16.08
N ASN A 42 -35.78 -44.32 15.25
CA ASN A 42 -35.07 -44.79 14.05
C ASN A 42 -34.98 -43.64 13.03
N VAL A 43 -33.81 -43.02 12.91
CA VAL A 43 -33.49 -42.13 11.78
C VAL A 43 -33.24 -43.00 10.55
N SER A 44 -34.32 -43.36 9.86
CA SER A 44 -34.25 -44.00 8.55
C SER A 44 -33.77 -42.98 7.52
N VAL A 45 -32.47 -43.02 7.19
CA VAL A 45 -31.89 -42.24 6.10
C VAL A 45 -32.43 -42.80 4.77
N GLN A 46 -33.56 -42.26 4.31
CA GLN A 46 -34.05 -42.51 2.96
C GLN A 46 -33.18 -41.72 1.98
N ILE A 47 -32.31 -42.44 1.28
CA ILE A 47 -31.58 -41.89 0.14
C ILE A 47 -32.53 -41.94 -1.06
N GLU A 48 -33.32 -40.87 -1.25
CA GLU A 48 -34.09 -40.70 -2.48
C GLU A 48 -33.18 -40.32 -3.65
N ALA A 49 -33.46 -40.87 -4.83
CA ALA A 49 -32.73 -40.56 -6.04
C ALA A 49 -33.29 -39.28 -6.68
N ILE A 50 -32.79 -38.12 -6.21
CA ILE A 50 -33.19 -36.79 -6.68
C ILE A 50 -32.77 -36.60 -8.14
N ASP A 51 -33.68 -36.12 -8.99
CA ASP A 51 -33.39 -35.81 -10.40
C ASP A 51 -32.48 -34.56 -10.52
N GLN A 52 -31.70 -34.45 -11.60
CA GLN A 52 -30.72 -33.36 -11.77
C GLN A 52 -31.37 -31.97 -11.67
N VAL A 53 -32.60 -31.81 -12.16
CA VAL A 53 -33.35 -30.54 -12.09
C VAL A 53 -33.73 -30.20 -10.65
N GLN A 54 -34.14 -31.20 -9.85
CA GLN A 54 -34.46 -31.00 -8.44
C GLN A 54 -33.18 -30.72 -7.62
N ALA A 55 -32.08 -31.41 -7.91
CA ALA A 55 -30.79 -31.15 -7.28
C ALA A 55 -30.26 -29.74 -7.59
N GLU A 56 -30.45 -29.22 -8.82
CA GLU A 56 -30.15 -27.81 -9.12
C GLU A 56 -31.10 -26.84 -8.41
N GLN A 57 -32.40 -27.16 -8.26
CA GLN A 57 -33.34 -26.32 -7.51
C GLN A 57 -33.04 -26.27 -6.01
N GLU A 58 -32.68 -27.39 -5.38
CA GLU A 58 -32.25 -27.40 -3.98
C GLU A 58 -30.89 -26.74 -3.79
N LYS A 59 -29.95 -26.91 -4.73
CA LYS A 59 -28.67 -26.18 -4.74
C LYS A 59 -28.87 -24.67 -4.90
N LEU A 60 -29.85 -24.24 -5.71
CA LEU A 60 -30.25 -22.83 -5.84
C LEU A 60 -30.93 -22.30 -4.57
N LYS A 61 -31.83 -23.08 -3.96
CA LYS A 61 -32.48 -22.74 -2.69
C LYS A 61 -31.44 -22.60 -1.57
N ALA A 62 -30.53 -23.56 -1.42
CA ALA A 62 -29.44 -23.51 -0.46
C ALA A 62 -28.48 -22.34 -0.76
N LEU A 63 -28.22 -22.02 -2.03
CA LEU A 63 -27.44 -20.82 -2.40
C LEU A 63 -28.14 -19.52 -1.96
N ILE A 64 -29.47 -19.45 -1.99
CA ILE A 64 -30.25 -18.30 -1.53
C ILE A 64 -30.30 -18.25 0.01
N GLU A 65 -30.51 -19.39 0.67
CA GLU A 65 -30.55 -19.51 2.14
C GLU A 65 -29.19 -19.24 2.81
N ASN A 66 -28.07 -19.45 2.09
CA ASN A 66 -26.72 -19.13 2.54
C ASN A 66 -26.21 -17.74 2.09
N VAL A 67 -27.06 -16.90 1.48
CA VAL A 67 -26.73 -15.47 1.34
C VAL A 67 -26.88 -14.82 2.73
N PRO A 68 -25.86 -14.12 3.25
CA PRO A 68 -26.00 -13.42 4.53
C PRO A 68 -27.16 -12.41 4.44
N PRO A 69 -27.98 -12.26 5.50
CA PRO A 69 -29.15 -11.39 5.45
C PRO A 69 -28.74 -9.98 5.03
N ALA A 70 -29.41 -9.47 4.01
CA ALA A 70 -29.14 -8.13 3.48
C ALA A 70 -29.28 -7.08 4.58
N TYR A 71 -28.49 -6.01 4.48
CA TYR A 71 -28.52 -4.91 5.44
C TYR A 71 -29.94 -4.35 5.58
N GLN A 72 -30.56 -4.64 6.72
CA GLN A 72 -31.80 -3.98 7.12
C GLN A 72 -31.39 -2.72 7.87
N ASP A 73 -31.53 -1.58 7.20
CA ASP A 73 -31.54 -0.29 7.86
C ASP A 73 -32.62 -0.30 8.94
N LYS A 74 -32.23 0.01 10.18
CA LYS A 74 -33.11 0.05 11.36
C LYS A 74 -33.56 1.46 11.72
N VAL A 75 -33.18 2.45 10.90
CA VAL A 75 -33.42 3.88 11.15
C VAL A 75 -34.67 4.39 10.45
N MET A 76 -35.12 3.77 9.35
CA MET A 76 -36.24 4.27 8.54
C MET A 76 -37.23 3.18 8.11
N SER A 77 -38.49 3.56 8.05
CA SER A 77 -39.62 2.76 7.58
C SER A 77 -40.01 3.11 6.12
N ALA A 78 -40.81 2.25 5.48
CA ALA A 78 -41.20 2.43 4.08
C ALA A 78 -41.91 3.76 3.74
N PRO A 79 -42.71 4.39 4.64
CA PRO A 79 -43.22 5.75 4.43
C PRO A 79 -42.13 6.83 4.41
N GLU A 80 -41.14 6.77 5.32
CA GLU A 80 -40.07 7.78 5.42
C GLU A 80 -39.16 7.74 4.18
N LEU A 81 -38.95 6.56 3.60
CA LEU A 81 -38.31 6.37 2.29
C LEU A 81 -39.04 7.08 1.14
N LEU A 82 -40.37 7.23 1.19
CA LEU A 82 -41.14 7.96 0.18
C LEU A 82 -41.09 9.48 0.39
N GLU A 83 -41.04 9.95 1.64
CA GLU A 83 -40.85 11.39 1.94
C GLU A 83 -39.48 11.88 1.44
N LEU A 84 -38.42 11.07 1.61
CA LEU A 84 -37.10 11.35 1.04
C LEU A 84 -37.10 11.48 -0.49
N THR A 85 -37.93 10.73 -1.23
CA THR A 85 -38.02 10.89 -2.71
C THR A 85 -38.67 12.19 -3.17
N ASN A 86 -39.36 12.92 -2.28
CA ASN A 86 -39.92 14.25 -2.55
C ASN A 86 -39.06 15.39 -2.01
N THR A 87 -37.92 15.10 -1.39
CA THR A 87 -36.98 16.11 -0.90
C THR A 87 -36.03 16.50 -2.03
N GLU A 88 -35.89 17.79 -2.35
CA GLU A 88 -34.83 18.25 -3.25
C GLU A 88 -33.48 17.83 -2.66
N ALA A 89 -32.67 17.10 -3.44
CA ALA A 89 -31.42 16.53 -2.94
C ALA A 89 -30.47 17.65 -2.48
N GLU A 90 -30.11 17.65 -1.18
CA GLU A 90 -29.24 18.68 -0.61
C GLU A 90 -27.96 18.84 -1.45
N GLU A 91 -27.67 20.07 -1.88
CA GLU A 91 -26.54 20.31 -2.77
C GLU A 91 -25.22 20.02 -2.03
N ILE A 92 -24.61 18.88 -2.34
CA ILE A 92 -23.36 18.44 -1.71
C ILE A 92 -22.28 19.51 -1.97
N PRO A 93 -21.73 20.15 -0.92
CA PRO A 93 -20.81 21.27 -1.08
C PRO A 93 -19.49 20.83 -1.70
N GLU A 94 -18.83 21.75 -2.40
CA GLU A 94 -17.54 21.49 -3.04
C GLU A 94 -16.35 21.62 -2.07
N GLY A 95 -15.28 20.91 -2.39
CA GLY A 95 -14.10 20.75 -1.54
C GLY A 95 -14.19 19.42 -0.82
N PHE A 96 -13.73 18.36 -1.49
CA PHE A 96 -13.74 17.01 -0.95
C PHE A 96 -12.90 16.93 0.32
N GLN A 97 -13.42 16.25 1.33
CA GLN A 97 -12.76 16.03 2.61
C GLN A 97 -12.83 14.56 2.95
N SER A 98 -11.77 14.00 3.52
CA SER A 98 -11.79 12.67 4.13
C SER A 98 -11.09 12.66 5.47
N TYR A 99 -11.69 12.01 6.45
CA TYR A 99 -11.13 11.81 7.79
C TYR A 99 -10.98 10.33 8.10
N PHE A 100 -9.99 10.02 8.94
CA PHE A 100 -9.73 8.71 9.48
C PHE A 100 -9.18 8.89 10.91
N VAL A 101 -9.80 8.22 11.87
CA VAL A 101 -9.39 8.21 13.28
C VAL A 101 -9.45 6.78 13.78
N GLU A 102 -8.32 6.19 14.15
CA GLU A 102 -8.27 4.83 14.70
C GLU A 102 -7.49 4.80 16.01
N THR A 103 -8.17 4.37 17.07
CA THR A 103 -7.53 3.93 18.32
C THR A 103 -7.35 2.41 18.27
N ARG A 104 -6.15 1.93 18.60
CA ARG A 104 -5.82 0.50 18.65
C ARG A 104 -5.06 0.19 19.93
N THR A 105 -5.38 -0.95 20.55
CA THR A 105 -4.58 -1.55 21.60
C THR A 105 -4.10 -2.94 21.19
N ASN A 106 -2.84 -3.24 21.48
CA ASN A 106 -2.22 -4.54 21.25
C ASN A 106 -1.74 -5.12 22.58
N TYR A 107 -1.83 -6.43 22.74
CA TYR A 107 -1.11 -7.18 23.76
C TYR A 107 -0.30 -8.26 23.05
N THR A 108 1.00 -8.36 23.36
CA THR A 108 1.89 -9.38 22.77
C THR A 108 2.65 -10.14 23.85
N ASP A 109 2.58 -11.47 23.80
CA ASP A 109 3.36 -12.42 24.59
C ASP A 109 4.40 -13.06 23.65
N SER A 110 5.68 -12.76 23.86
CA SER A 110 6.80 -13.10 22.96
C SER A 110 7.87 -13.90 23.71
N LYS A 111 8.05 -15.17 23.33
CA LYS A 111 9.10 -16.04 23.85
C LYS A 111 10.28 -16.09 22.86
N THR A 112 11.40 -15.46 23.22
CA THR A 112 12.60 -15.39 22.36
C THR A 112 13.63 -16.48 22.65
N ASN A 113 13.64 -17.02 23.88
CA ASN A 113 14.45 -18.16 24.32
C ASN A 113 13.66 -18.94 25.40
N ASP A 114 14.16 -20.08 25.86
CA ASP A 114 13.45 -20.87 26.88
C ASP A 114 13.24 -20.15 28.23
N THR A 115 14.09 -19.17 28.55
CA THR A 115 14.04 -18.37 29.78
C THR A 115 13.44 -16.97 29.61
N ASP A 116 13.35 -16.45 28.37
CA ASP A 116 13.09 -15.03 28.09
C ASP A 116 11.67 -14.81 27.56
N LEU A 117 10.74 -14.53 28.49
CA LEU A 117 9.34 -14.18 28.21
C LEU A 117 9.14 -12.66 28.27
N ARG A 118 8.99 -12.02 27.11
CA ARG A 118 8.65 -10.59 27.02
C ARG A 118 7.16 -10.43 26.75
N GLN A 119 6.49 -9.71 27.63
CA GLN A 119 5.12 -9.24 27.43
C GLN A 119 5.13 -7.74 27.15
N THR A 120 4.34 -7.29 26.18
CA THR A 120 4.07 -5.87 25.91
C THR A 120 2.57 -5.60 25.89
N GLY A 121 2.20 -4.44 26.41
CA GLY A 121 0.87 -3.86 26.26
C GLY A 121 1.01 -2.50 25.60
N ASP A 122 0.35 -2.31 24.47
CA ASP A 122 0.48 -1.14 23.62
C ASP A 122 -0.87 -0.44 23.45
N LEU A 123 -0.86 0.89 23.39
CA LEU A 123 -2.01 1.71 23.05
C LEU A 123 -1.57 2.81 22.08
N GLY A 124 -2.32 3.03 21.00
CA GLY A 124 -2.02 4.10 20.06
C GLY A 124 -3.26 4.70 19.40
N LEU A 125 -3.11 5.95 18.99
CA LEU A 125 -4.12 6.74 18.28
C LEU A 125 -3.51 7.26 16.98
N ARG A 126 -4.19 7.07 15.86
CA ARG A 126 -3.89 7.67 14.57
C ARG A 126 -5.02 8.57 14.13
N PHE A 127 -4.67 9.74 13.62
CA PHE A 127 -5.54 10.74 13.03
C PHE A 127 -5.01 11.10 11.64
N GLU A 128 -5.92 11.19 10.67
CA GLU A 128 -5.61 11.57 9.30
C GLU A 128 -6.78 12.38 8.73
N TYR A 129 -6.46 13.53 8.13
CA TYR A 129 -7.44 14.43 7.53
C TYR A 129 -6.88 14.97 6.21
N LEU A 130 -7.69 14.90 5.16
CA LEU A 130 -7.41 15.43 3.82
C LEU A 130 -8.50 16.43 3.46
N TYR A 131 -8.10 17.56 2.88
CA TYR A 131 -8.95 18.62 2.40
C TYR A 131 -8.48 19.07 1.00
N GLU A 132 -9.33 18.91 0.00
CA GLU A 132 -9.13 19.45 -1.35
C GLU A 132 -9.39 20.96 -1.33
N THR A 133 -8.45 21.75 -1.84
CA THR A 133 -8.61 23.22 -1.93
C THR A 133 -8.95 23.65 -3.36
N ALA A 134 -9.66 24.76 -3.51
CA ALA A 134 -10.10 25.26 -4.81
C ALA A 134 -8.96 25.64 -5.80
N SER A 135 -7.74 25.87 -5.32
CA SER A 135 -6.61 26.33 -6.18
C SER A 135 -5.17 26.12 -5.64
N LEU A 136 -5.01 25.51 -4.46
CA LEU A 136 -3.71 25.22 -3.83
C LEU A 136 -3.40 23.71 -3.76
N GLY A 137 -4.18 22.89 -4.48
CA GLY A 137 -4.08 21.44 -4.45
C GLY A 137 -4.68 20.83 -3.17
N ASP A 138 -4.18 19.66 -2.78
CA ASP A 138 -4.68 18.89 -1.64
C ASP A 138 -3.84 19.20 -0.40
N VAL A 139 -4.47 19.42 0.75
CA VAL A 139 -3.79 19.54 2.05
C VAL A 139 -4.12 18.32 2.90
N LYS A 140 -3.09 17.63 3.39
CA LYS A 140 -3.21 16.43 4.22
C LYS A 140 -2.43 16.56 5.52
N ILE A 141 -3.09 16.30 6.64
CA ILE A 141 -2.48 16.17 7.97
C ILE A 141 -2.55 14.70 8.37
N GLN A 142 -1.42 14.15 8.82
CA GLN A 142 -1.32 12.84 9.44
C GLN A 142 -0.64 13.00 10.80
N ALA A 143 -1.24 12.48 11.86
CA ALA A 143 -0.68 12.48 13.20
C ALA A 143 -0.91 11.12 13.85
N GLN A 144 0.10 10.56 14.49
CA GLN A 144 -0.05 9.31 15.23
C GLN A 144 0.82 9.29 16.48
N THR A 145 0.32 8.62 17.52
CA THR A 145 0.99 8.47 18.81
C THR A 145 0.77 7.06 19.31
N SER A 146 1.78 6.51 20.00
CA SER A 146 1.72 5.21 20.64
C SER A 146 2.52 5.18 21.93
N GLN A 147 1.98 4.51 22.94
CA GLN A 147 2.65 4.21 24.20
C GLN A 147 2.78 2.69 24.33
N GLN A 148 4.00 2.20 24.59
CA GLN A 148 4.29 0.79 24.86
C GLN A 148 4.73 0.62 26.32
N ALA A 149 4.13 -0.34 27.03
CA ALA A 149 4.60 -0.83 28.32
C ALA A 149 5.12 -2.27 28.18
N SER A 150 6.12 -2.68 28.99
CA SER A 150 6.68 -4.03 28.92
C SER A 150 7.12 -4.59 30.27
N ASN A 151 6.90 -5.89 30.49
CA ASN A 151 7.26 -6.60 31.72
C ASN A 151 8.78 -6.71 31.98
N ARG A 152 9.65 -6.28 31.05
CA ARG A 152 11.10 -6.47 31.12
C ARG A 152 11.80 -5.70 32.24
N GLN A 153 11.12 -4.75 32.90
CA GLN A 153 11.63 -4.03 34.07
C GLN A 153 10.88 -4.35 35.38
N GLN A 154 9.59 -4.73 35.33
CA GLN A 154 8.79 -5.01 36.54
C GLN A 154 7.80 -6.18 36.33
N ALA A 155 7.58 -6.98 37.39
CA ALA A 155 6.66 -8.13 37.39
C ALA A 155 5.16 -7.76 37.44
N ARG A 156 4.81 -6.51 37.11
CA ARG A 156 3.45 -5.97 36.97
C ARG A 156 3.42 -5.01 35.79
N LEU A 157 2.29 -4.93 35.10
CA LEU A 157 2.08 -3.97 34.00
C LEU A 157 1.89 -2.55 34.54
N ASN A 158 2.98 -1.95 35.02
CA ASN A 158 3.07 -0.54 35.34
C ASN A 158 3.44 0.23 34.06
N PHE A 159 2.74 1.33 33.80
CA PHE A 159 3.03 2.23 32.67
C PHE A 159 4.07 3.27 33.12
N GLU A 160 5.36 2.94 33.01
CA GLU A 160 6.43 3.95 33.12
C GLU A 160 6.53 4.76 31.81
N GLU A 161 7.06 5.98 31.89
CA GLU A 161 6.76 7.08 30.95
C GLU A 161 7.64 7.12 29.67
N ASP A 162 8.60 6.19 29.54
CA ASP A 162 9.77 6.33 28.65
C ASP A 162 9.59 5.99 27.16
N ASP A 163 8.47 5.37 26.74
CA ASP A 163 8.24 4.93 25.35
C ASP A 163 6.96 5.55 24.73
N LEU A 164 6.84 6.89 24.78
CA LEU A 164 5.86 7.65 24.01
C LEU A 164 6.41 8.00 22.60
N ASP A 165 6.15 7.11 21.64
CA ASP A 165 6.51 7.30 20.23
C ASP A 165 5.45 8.17 19.52
N THR A 166 5.86 9.34 18.98
CA THR A 166 4.96 10.30 18.29
C THR A 166 5.42 10.61 16.86
N SER A 167 4.49 10.81 15.94
CA SER A 167 4.77 11.23 14.57
C SER A 167 3.72 12.21 14.03
N LEU A 168 4.17 13.21 13.26
CA LEU A 168 3.35 14.26 12.66
C LEU A 168 3.88 14.63 11.27
N THR A 169 3.00 14.64 10.28
CA THR A 169 3.32 15.00 8.89
C THR A 169 2.23 15.91 8.32
N LEU A 170 2.63 17.07 7.81
CA LEU A 170 1.83 17.93 6.95
C LEU A 170 2.29 17.72 5.50
N THR A 171 1.37 17.44 4.58
CA THR A 171 1.64 17.29 3.14
C THR A 171 0.73 18.20 2.34
N ASN A 172 1.25 18.82 1.29
CA ASN A 172 0.48 19.51 0.26
C ASN A 172 0.85 18.93 -1.12
N ASN A 173 -0.12 18.35 -1.81
CA ASN A 173 0.07 17.73 -3.13
C ASN A 173 -0.61 18.56 -4.21
N ASN A 174 -0.21 18.38 -5.47
CA ASN A 174 -0.87 18.99 -6.64
C ASN A 174 -0.94 20.53 -6.61
N LEU A 175 0.00 21.20 -5.94
CA LEU A 175 0.10 22.65 -5.96
C LEU A 175 0.67 23.11 -7.31
N TYR A 176 -0.21 23.43 -8.26
CA TYR A 176 0.21 24.01 -9.53
C TYR A 176 0.92 25.36 -9.30
N LEU A 177 2.18 25.46 -9.73
CA LEU A 177 2.98 26.69 -9.75
C LEU A 177 2.77 27.44 -11.06
N THR A 178 2.72 26.70 -12.16
CA THR A 178 2.27 27.15 -13.49
C THR A 178 1.29 26.11 -14.05
N PRO A 179 0.57 26.38 -15.15
CA PRO A 179 -0.35 25.40 -15.73
C PRO A 179 0.28 24.06 -16.11
N ARG A 180 1.62 24.00 -16.31
CA ARG A 180 2.36 22.77 -16.64
C ARG A 180 3.34 22.30 -15.57
N ILE A 181 3.44 22.99 -14.43
CA ILE A 181 4.40 22.68 -13.36
C ILE A 181 3.65 22.57 -12.04
N ALA A 182 3.66 21.39 -11.43
CA ALA A 182 3.10 21.12 -10.11
C ALA A 182 4.21 20.92 -9.08
N ALA A 183 3.93 21.28 -7.83
CA ALA A 183 4.74 20.96 -6.68
C ALA A 183 3.97 20.05 -5.70
N ASP A 184 4.70 19.12 -5.10
CA ASP A 184 4.24 18.30 -3.97
C ASP A 184 5.25 18.51 -2.83
N SER A 185 4.81 18.99 -1.66
CA SER A 185 5.68 19.29 -0.52
C SER A 185 5.20 18.60 0.75
N ALA A 186 6.14 18.27 1.65
CA ALA A 186 5.79 17.80 2.99
C ALA A 186 6.77 18.27 4.06
N LEU A 187 6.27 18.41 5.28
CA LEU A 187 6.95 18.88 6.48
C LEU A 187 6.61 17.98 7.66
N GLY A 188 7.59 17.71 8.53
CA GLY A 188 7.45 16.81 9.67
C GLY A 188 8.17 15.48 9.40
N ASP A 189 7.54 14.37 9.77
CA ASP A 189 8.12 13.04 9.62
C ASP A 189 7.88 12.51 8.22
N ILE A 190 8.95 12.35 7.45
CA ILE A 190 8.94 12.05 6.03
C ILE A 190 10.01 11.02 5.66
N SER A 191 9.92 10.46 4.46
CA SER A 191 11.02 9.71 3.85
C SER A 191 11.81 10.59 2.88
N SER A 192 13.09 10.29 2.69
CA SER A 192 13.86 10.79 1.55
C SER A 192 13.27 10.29 0.23
N GLU A 193 13.55 10.99 -0.88
CA GLU A 193 13.00 10.61 -2.18
C GLU A 193 14.07 10.23 -3.20
N LEU A 194 13.77 9.21 -4.00
CA LEU A 194 14.46 8.88 -5.24
C LEU A 194 13.76 9.54 -6.45
N THR A 195 14.55 10.05 -7.39
CA THR A 195 14.07 10.49 -8.72
C THR A 195 13.40 9.35 -9.49
N ASP A 196 12.52 9.68 -10.44
CA ASP A 196 11.69 8.64 -11.10
C ASP A 196 12.48 7.67 -11.98
N VAL A 197 13.73 7.96 -12.35
CA VAL A 197 14.63 7.00 -13.02
C VAL A 197 15.28 6.06 -12.02
N LEU A 198 15.81 6.61 -10.91
CA LEU A 198 16.49 5.84 -9.86
C LEU A 198 15.55 4.90 -9.10
N ARG A 199 14.25 5.20 -9.08
CA ARG A 199 13.19 4.39 -8.44
C ARG A 199 12.84 3.09 -9.19
N ARG A 200 13.08 3.00 -10.50
CA ARG A 200 12.51 1.94 -11.39
C ARG A 200 13.32 0.64 -11.48
N SER A 201 14.16 0.31 -10.49
CA SER A 201 15.01 -0.90 -10.53
C SER A 201 14.20 -2.20 -10.34
N SER A 202 14.72 -3.31 -10.87
CA SER A 202 14.10 -4.64 -10.80
C SER A 202 14.69 -5.54 -9.70
N ARG A 203 15.99 -5.41 -9.40
CA ARG A 203 16.69 -6.25 -8.41
C ARG A 203 17.56 -5.49 -7.41
N PHE A 204 17.68 -4.16 -7.55
CA PHE A 204 18.54 -3.33 -6.69
C PHE A 204 17.81 -2.06 -6.21
N ALA A 205 17.53 -1.95 -4.91
CA ALA A 205 16.95 -0.74 -4.33
C ALA A 205 18.03 0.13 -3.68
N LEU A 206 17.99 1.44 -3.96
CA LEU A 206 18.86 2.46 -3.32
C LEU A 206 18.49 2.74 -1.86
N GLY A 207 17.34 2.24 -1.39
CA GLY A 207 16.74 2.60 -0.11
C GLY A 207 16.04 3.97 -0.11
N VAL A 208 15.33 4.24 0.97
CA VAL A 208 14.84 5.58 1.34
C VAL A 208 14.92 5.72 2.86
N ASP A 209 15.44 6.84 3.32
CA ASP A 209 15.77 7.08 4.73
C ASP A 209 14.59 7.77 5.41
N SER A 210 14.37 7.53 6.71
CA SER A 210 13.33 8.22 7.48
C SER A 210 13.93 9.42 8.22
N LEU A 211 13.26 10.57 8.15
CA LEU A 211 13.81 11.84 8.64
C LEU A 211 12.73 12.84 9.06
N ARG A 212 13.02 13.64 10.09
CA ARG A 212 12.19 14.77 10.51
C ARG A 212 12.73 16.04 9.87
N GLY A 213 11.95 16.63 8.97
CA GLY A 213 12.40 17.76 8.15
C GLY A 213 11.39 18.16 7.09
N MET A 214 11.90 18.53 5.91
CA MET A 214 11.07 18.95 4.77
C MET A 214 11.55 18.35 3.45
N ARG A 215 10.60 18.09 2.55
CA ARG A 215 10.82 17.71 1.15
C ARG A 215 9.94 18.51 0.22
N THR A 216 10.43 18.77 -0.98
CA THR A 216 9.66 19.32 -2.10
C THR A 216 10.05 18.61 -3.39
N ARG A 217 9.02 18.16 -4.10
CA ARG A 217 9.06 17.67 -5.47
C ARG A 217 8.48 18.77 -6.37
N ILE A 218 9.11 19.06 -7.50
CA ILE A 218 8.62 19.94 -8.56
C ILE A 218 8.65 19.14 -9.86
N ARG A 219 7.49 18.95 -10.48
CA ARG A 219 7.30 18.12 -11.68
C ARG A 219 6.66 18.91 -12.80
N GLY A 220 7.19 18.75 -14.01
CA GLY A 220 6.61 19.23 -15.26
C GLY A 220 6.26 18.09 -16.21
N GLU A 221 6.10 18.42 -17.48
CA GLU A 221 5.80 17.48 -18.58
C GLU A 221 6.98 16.51 -18.80
N ASP A 222 8.19 17.04 -19.05
CA ASP A 222 9.40 16.25 -19.33
C ASP A 222 10.39 16.16 -18.14
N PHE A 223 10.08 16.70 -16.95
CA PHE A 223 11.07 16.78 -15.86
C PHE A 223 10.50 16.61 -14.44
N ASP A 224 11.39 16.22 -13.54
CA ASP A 224 11.11 15.90 -12.14
C ASP A 224 12.31 16.31 -11.27
N LEU A 225 12.17 17.35 -10.46
CA LEU A 225 13.17 17.86 -9.51
C LEU A 225 12.72 17.55 -8.08
N ARG A 226 13.63 17.04 -7.25
CA ARG A 226 13.38 16.69 -5.85
C ARG A 226 14.49 17.23 -4.97
N LEU A 227 14.11 17.77 -3.82
CA LEU A 227 15.03 18.19 -2.79
C LEU A 227 14.43 17.99 -1.39
N GLY A 228 15.29 17.88 -0.39
CA GLY A 228 14.87 17.85 0.99
C GLY A 228 16.04 17.91 1.97
N SER A 229 15.71 18.16 3.24
CA SER A 229 16.67 18.18 4.34
C SER A 229 15.94 17.89 5.65
N GLY A 230 16.55 17.06 6.50
CA GLY A 230 16.04 16.74 7.83
C GLY A 230 17.03 15.90 8.62
N ASP A 231 16.83 15.87 9.93
CA ASP A 231 17.60 14.99 10.80
C ASP A 231 17.10 13.56 10.63
N LEU A 232 17.99 12.56 10.65
CA LEU A 232 17.63 11.16 10.48
C LEU A 232 16.90 10.62 11.72
N GLY A 233 16.01 9.65 11.52
CA GLY A 233 15.36 8.93 12.60
C GLY A 233 14.77 7.61 12.14
N ASN A 234 14.39 6.77 13.09
CA ASN A 234 13.74 5.50 12.82
C ASN A 234 12.29 5.58 13.28
N LEU A 235 11.37 5.08 12.46
CA LEU A 235 9.99 4.85 12.89
C LEU A 235 9.98 3.64 13.84
N LYS A 236 9.50 3.85 15.07
CA LYS A 236 9.45 2.86 16.16
C LYS A 236 8.13 2.96 16.90
N GLY A 237 7.76 1.89 17.60
CA GLY A 237 6.50 1.80 18.33
C GLY A 237 5.55 0.76 17.75
N SER A 238 4.48 0.54 18.51
CA SER A 238 3.33 -0.32 18.23
C SER A 238 2.17 0.30 19.01
N PRO A 239 0.92 0.32 18.50
CA PRO A 239 0.48 -0.16 17.19
C PRO A 239 0.93 0.69 15.98
N TYR A 240 1.41 1.91 16.23
CA TYR A 240 1.84 2.86 15.20
C TYR A 240 3.32 3.22 15.35
N GLY A 241 3.95 3.65 14.26
CA GLY A 241 5.35 4.10 14.28
C GLY A 241 5.45 5.59 14.56
N GLY A 242 5.85 5.97 15.77
CA GLY A 242 6.37 7.31 16.05
C GLY A 242 7.80 7.50 15.54
N TYR A 243 8.20 8.73 15.32
CA TYR A 243 9.54 9.07 14.88
C TYR A 243 10.48 9.22 16.08
N ARG A 244 11.54 8.41 16.10
CA ARG A 244 12.61 8.50 17.09
C ARG A 244 13.92 8.90 16.43
N GLN A 245 14.39 10.11 16.73
CA GLN A 245 15.60 10.69 16.12
C GLN A 245 16.84 9.82 16.34
N THR A 246 17.75 9.88 15.38
CA THR A 246 19.05 9.24 15.40
C THR A 246 20.15 10.21 14.95
N ASP A 247 21.40 9.89 15.24
CA ASP A 247 22.55 10.69 14.82
C ASP A 247 22.66 10.75 13.29
N GLY A 248 22.72 11.97 12.76
CA GLY A 248 22.91 12.25 11.35
C GLY A 248 21.88 13.24 10.81
N ARG A 249 22.30 14.08 9.85
CA ARG A 249 21.38 14.95 9.09
C ARG A 249 21.57 14.71 7.59
N LEU A 250 20.50 14.25 6.94
CA LEU A 250 20.47 14.02 5.50
C LEU A 250 19.97 15.26 4.78
N SER A 251 20.61 15.60 3.67
CA SER A 251 20.09 16.55 2.67
C SER A 251 20.32 16.00 1.28
N TRP A 252 19.33 16.11 0.40
CA TRP A 252 19.40 15.58 -0.96
C TRP A 252 18.91 16.58 -2.01
N ILE A 253 19.46 16.45 -3.21
CA ILE A 253 18.93 17.05 -4.43
C ILE A 253 19.07 16.05 -5.58
N GLY A 254 18.01 15.88 -6.36
CA GLY A 254 18.03 15.02 -7.55
C GLY A 254 17.08 15.54 -8.62
N ALA A 255 17.46 15.35 -9.88
CA ALA A 255 16.68 15.73 -11.03
C ALA A 255 16.62 14.58 -12.03
N SER A 256 15.47 14.37 -12.66
CA SER A 256 15.32 13.55 -13.85
C SER A 256 14.64 14.31 -14.98
N HIS A 257 15.04 14.00 -16.21
CA HIS A 257 14.56 14.66 -17.42
C HIS A 257 14.43 13.64 -18.56
N GLN A 258 13.31 13.72 -19.28
CA GLN A 258 13.01 12.93 -20.46
C GLN A 258 13.65 13.57 -21.71
N LEU A 259 14.46 12.77 -22.41
CA LEU A 259 15.24 13.17 -23.58
C LEU A 259 14.60 12.59 -24.84
N GLY A 260 13.58 13.28 -25.34
CA GLY A 260 12.74 12.78 -26.43
C GLY A 260 11.79 11.68 -25.97
N LYS A 261 11.44 10.75 -26.86
CA LYS A 261 10.43 9.72 -26.55
C LYS A 261 10.97 8.53 -25.76
N ASP A 262 12.22 8.13 -26.01
CA ASP A 262 12.71 6.83 -25.57
C ASP A 262 13.61 6.88 -24.33
N PHE A 263 14.32 8.00 -24.11
CA PHE A 263 15.35 8.10 -23.06
C PHE A 263 14.87 8.95 -21.88
N VAL A 264 15.20 8.52 -20.66
CA VAL A 264 15.07 9.35 -19.45
C VAL A 264 16.37 9.26 -18.66
N PHE A 265 16.94 10.43 -18.37
CA PHE A 265 18.15 10.59 -17.57
C PHE A 265 17.78 11.03 -16.16
N GLY A 266 18.55 10.60 -15.16
CA GLY A 266 18.37 10.99 -13.76
C GLY A 266 19.68 11.07 -13.00
N LEU A 267 19.79 12.07 -12.13
CA LEU A 267 20.92 12.26 -11.22
C LEU A 267 20.39 12.58 -9.81
N GLN A 268 21.13 12.17 -8.79
CA GLN A 268 20.85 12.52 -7.41
C GLN A 268 22.15 12.58 -6.61
N ALA A 269 22.28 13.59 -5.75
CA ALA A 269 23.36 13.73 -4.80
C ALA A 269 22.77 13.91 -3.39
N ASN A 270 23.32 13.16 -2.43
CA ASN A 270 22.96 13.23 -1.03
C ASN A 270 24.21 13.56 -0.19
N GLN A 271 24.01 14.38 0.83
CA GLN A 271 24.99 14.67 1.87
C GLN A 271 24.40 14.25 3.22
N LEU A 272 25.18 13.47 3.96
CA LEU A 272 24.87 13.04 5.32
C LEU A 272 26.00 13.48 6.26
N ASP A 273 25.73 14.51 7.04
CA ASP A 273 26.64 15.03 8.06
C ASP A 273 26.35 14.37 9.43
N ASN A 274 27.39 14.16 10.25
CA ASN A 274 27.34 13.37 11.49
C ASN A 274 26.86 11.93 11.30
N PHE A 275 27.32 11.28 10.21
CA PHE A 275 27.08 9.86 9.97
C PHE A 275 27.62 8.99 11.11
N LYS A 276 26.88 7.94 11.48
CA LYS A 276 27.22 7.03 12.57
C LYS A 276 28.48 6.21 12.29
N ASP A 277 29.51 6.48 13.07
CA ASP A 277 30.64 5.57 13.24
C ASP A 277 30.91 5.44 14.75
N SER A 278 31.02 4.21 15.25
CA SER A 278 30.70 3.83 16.64
C SER A 278 31.57 4.49 17.72
N ASN A 279 32.67 5.12 17.33
CA ASN A 279 33.64 5.79 18.21
C ASN A 279 33.91 7.25 17.80
N ALA A 280 33.15 7.82 16.84
CA ALA A 280 33.56 9.02 16.12
C ALA A 280 32.41 9.98 15.75
N ALA A 281 32.18 10.98 16.61
CA ALA A 281 31.41 12.16 16.22
C ALA A 281 32.08 12.90 15.04
N LYS A 282 31.27 13.56 14.20
CA LYS A 282 31.68 14.33 13.00
C LYS A 282 32.14 13.54 11.77
N SER A 283 31.84 12.25 11.64
CA SER A 283 32.02 11.57 10.34
C SER A 283 31.04 12.13 9.30
N LYS A 284 31.45 12.16 8.02
CA LYS A 284 30.65 12.70 6.92
C LYS A 284 30.60 11.72 5.75
N LEU A 285 29.42 11.53 5.19
CA LEU A 285 29.19 10.71 4.02
C LEU A 285 28.58 11.57 2.91
N THR A 286 29.20 11.60 1.74
CA THR A 286 28.56 12.09 0.51
C THR A 286 28.37 10.94 -0.46
N ASN A 287 27.23 10.88 -1.13
CA ASN A 287 26.99 9.87 -2.16
C ASN A 287 26.14 10.44 -3.29
N ALA A 288 26.31 9.88 -4.49
CA ALA A 288 25.59 10.29 -5.67
C ALA A 288 25.26 9.07 -6.55
N ALA A 289 24.12 9.12 -7.22
CA ALA A 289 23.73 8.16 -8.23
C ALA A 289 23.34 8.86 -9.53
N LEU A 290 23.68 8.24 -10.65
CA LEU A 290 23.34 8.64 -12.01
C LEU A 290 22.72 7.44 -12.70
N ALA A 291 21.60 7.63 -13.37
CA ALA A 291 20.97 6.61 -14.19
C ALA A 291 20.52 7.13 -15.55
N LEU A 292 20.64 6.28 -16.56
CA LEU A 292 20.10 6.49 -17.89
C LEU A 292 19.24 5.28 -18.25
N SER A 293 17.98 5.50 -18.61
CA SER A 293 17.05 4.45 -19.04
C SER A 293 16.56 4.71 -20.46
N TYR A 294 16.72 3.73 -21.34
CA TYR A 294 16.08 3.62 -22.65
C TYR A 294 14.80 2.77 -22.52
N GLY A 295 13.73 3.15 -23.22
CA GLY A 295 12.43 2.47 -23.17
C GLY A 295 11.74 2.61 -21.81
N ALA A 296 11.83 3.80 -21.19
CA ALA A 296 11.29 4.05 -19.85
C ALA A 296 9.75 3.97 -19.76
N ASP A 297 9.06 4.05 -20.90
CA ASP A 297 7.64 3.77 -21.10
C ASP A 297 7.25 2.38 -20.55
N PRO A 298 6.19 2.25 -19.73
CA PRO A 298 5.61 0.95 -19.35
C PRO A 298 5.37 -0.03 -20.51
N GLU A 299 4.94 0.43 -21.69
CA GLU A 299 4.60 -0.42 -22.84
C GLU A 299 5.79 -0.86 -23.69
N SER A 300 6.97 -0.27 -23.52
CA SER A 300 8.13 -0.59 -24.38
C SER A 300 8.54 -2.07 -24.30
N ASN A 301 8.63 -2.73 -25.45
CA ASN A 301 9.15 -4.08 -25.60
C ASN A 301 10.68 -4.18 -25.43
N LYS A 302 11.40 -3.04 -25.31
CA LYS A 302 12.85 -2.97 -25.15
C LYS A 302 13.20 -1.93 -24.10
N LYS A 303 13.80 -2.37 -22.99
CA LYS A 303 14.22 -1.49 -21.89
C LYS A 303 15.67 -1.78 -21.56
N LEU A 304 16.46 -0.74 -21.36
CA LEU A 304 17.86 -0.85 -20.95
C LEU A 304 18.18 0.28 -19.99
N ARG A 305 18.67 -0.05 -18.79
CA ARG A 305 19.10 0.90 -17.78
C ARG A 305 20.57 0.70 -17.46
N PHE A 306 21.29 1.81 -17.35
CA PHE A 306 22.60 1.91 -16.74
C PHE A 306 22.46 2.76 -15.48
N THR A 307 22.99 2.29 -14.36
CA THR A 307 23.06 3.03 -13.08
C THR A 307 24.49 3.00 -12.55
N LEU A 308 25.05 4.17 -12.26
CA LEU A 308 26.33 4.37 -11.59
C LEU A 308 26.09 5.02 -10.22
N ILE A 309 26.71 4.49 -9.18
CA ILE A 309 26.65 4.99 -7.81
C ILE A 309 28.08 5.26 -7.34
N LYS A 310 28.28 6.31 -6.56
CA LYS A 310 29.54 6.61 -5.88
C LYS A 310 29.27 7.12 -4.46
N SER A 311 29.99 6.58 -3.47
CA SER A 311 30.03 7.08 -2.09
C SER A 311 31.45 7.51 -1.70
N GLN A 312 31.53 8.46 -0.77
CA GLN A 312 32.76 8.93 -0.15
C GLN A 312 32.52 9.15 1.34
N LYS A 313 32.97 8.20 2.17
CA LYS A 313 32.94 8.28 3.62
C LYS A 313 34.23 8.96 4.10
N THR A 314 34.09 10.01 4.90
CA THR A 314 35.20 10.71 5.56
C THR A 314 35.10 10.46 7.06
N ALA A 315 36.04 9.67 7.59
CA ALA A 315 36.14 9.37 9.01
C ALA A 315 36.67 10.58 9.82
N SER A 316 36.49 10.56 11.14
CA SER A 316 37.05 11.58 12.06
C SER A 316 38.58 11.68 12.01
N THR A 317 39.25 10.59 11.61
CA THR A 317 40.69 10.50 11.34
C THR A 317 41.12 11.18 10.03
N GLN A 318 40.21 11.86 9.34
CA GLN A 318 40.35 12.40 7.97
C GLN A 318 40.62 11.36 6.88
N GLN A 319 40.63 10.06 7.21
CA GLN A 319 40.72 8.99 6.24
C GLN A 319 39.46 8.99 5.36
N GLN A 320 39.66 9.05 4.04
CA GLN A 320 38.59 8.99 3.05
C GLN A 320 38.54 7.60 2.43
N ILE A 321 37.35 7.00 2.45
CA ILE A 321 37.02 5.74 1.78
C ILE A 321 36.08 6.11 0.64
N ALA A 322 36.47 5.82 -0.59
CA ALA A 322 35.69 6.09 -1.78
C ALA A 322 35.31 4.78 -2.48
N SER A 323 34.02 4.59 -2.71
CA SER A 323 33.46 3.34 -3.22
C SER A 323 32.48 3.63 -4.35
N GLN A 324 32.25 2.65 -5.21
CA GLN A 324 31.43 2.79 -6.41
C GLN A 324 30.64 1.51 -6.69
N GLY A 325 29.52 1.66 -7.40
CA GLY A 325 28.69 0.57 -7.86
C GLY A 325 28.21 0.81 -9.28
N VAL A 326 28.24 -0.21 -10.12
CA VAL A 326 27.74 -0.17 -11.50
C VAL A 326 26.70 -1.28 -11.66
N TYR A 327 25.55 -0.92 -12.21
CA TYR A 327 24.46 -1.83 -12.53
C TYR A 327 24.03 -1.60 -13.99
N VAL A 328 23.92 -2.67 -14.75
CA VAL A 328 23.35 -2.67 -16.10
C VAL A 328 22.20 -3.67 -16.10
N GLU A 329 20.97 -3.19 -16.32
CA GLU A 329 19.74 -3.98 -16.29
C GLU A 329 19.02 -3.85 -17.63
N GLY A 330 18.58 -4.96 -18.22
CA GLY A 330 17.90 -4.98 -19.51
C GLY A 330 16.67 -5.89 -19.52
N ASN A 331 15.63 -5.48 -20.25
CA ASN A 331 14.42 -6.25 -20.49
C ASN A 331 14.07 -6.22 -21.98
N LEU A 332 13.86 -7.39 -22.58
CA LEU A 332 13.61 -7.57 -24.01
C LEU A 332 12.46 -8.54 -24.22
N ARG A 333 11.33 -8.03 -24.73
CA ARG A 333 10.14 -8.81 -25.06
C ARG A 333 10.12 -9.15 -26.56
N ILE A 334 10.14 -10.43 -26.87
CA ILE A 334 10.06 -10.99 -28.22
C ILE A 334 8.78 -11.84 -28.30
N GLY A 335 7.68 -11.20 -28.70
CA GLY A 335 6.35 -11.81 -28.72
C GLY A 335 5.89 -12.25 -27.33
N ARG A 336 5.80 -13.56 -27.10
CA ARG A 336 5.38 -14.14 -25.81
C ARG A 336 6.52 -14.40 -24.82
N TYR A 337 7.76 -14.18 -25.23
CA TYR A 337 8.95 -14.37 -24.39
C TYR A 337 9.45 -13.02 -23.88
N ALA A 338 9.71 -12.91 -22.58
CA ALA A 338 10.40 -11.79 -21.96
C ALA A 338 11.74 -12.27 -21.41
N HIS A 339 12.82 -11.68 -21.89
CA HIS A 339 14.17 -11.89 -21.39
C HIS A 339 14.53 -10.71 -20.47
N GLU A 340 14.83 -10.99 -19.22
CA GLU A 340 15.43 -10.03 -18.30
C GLU A 340 16.89 -10.42 -18.05
N PHE A 341 17.79 -9.46 -17.97
CA PHE A 341 19.18 -9.70 -17.64
C PHE A 341 19.75 -8.53 -16.84
N ALA A 342 20.70 -8.81 -15.95
CA ALA A 342 21.53 -7.76 -15.40
C ALA A 342 22.96 -8.23 -15.15
N VAL A 343 23.87 -7.26 -15.12
CA VAL A 343 25.25 -7.41 -14.66
C VAL A 343 25.53 -6.27 -13.68
N TYR A 344 26.13 -6.58 -12.53
CA TYR A 344 26.47 -5.59 -11.52
C TYR A 344 27.80 -5.88 -10.83
N ARG A 345 28.39 -4.82 -10.29
CA ARG A 345 29.58 -4.88 -9.44
C ARG A 345 29.56 -3.72 -8.46
N THR A 346 29.87 -3.99 -7.20
CA THR A 346 30.05 -2.99 -6.15
C THR A 346 31.36 -3.19 -5.40
N ASP A 347 32.04 -2.10 -5.10
CA ASP A 347 33.19 -2.10 -4.20
C ASP A 347 32.70 -2.06 -2.72
N PRO A 348 33.53 -2.37 -1.70
CA PRO A 348 33.13 -2.40 -0.28
C PRO A 348 32.67 -1.02 0.24
N GLU A 349 31.86 -0.96 1.30
CA GLU A 349 31.41 0.31 1.91
C GLU A 349 30.72 1.26 0.89
N LEU A 350 29.96 0.69 -0.04
CA LEU A 350 29.13 1.45 -0.97
C LEU A 350 27.81 1.87 -0.27
N TYR A 351 27.60 3.17 -0.11
CA TYR A 351 26.40 3.71 0.54
C TYR A 351 25.54 4.57 -0.40
N PHE A 352 24.23 4.61 -0.17
CA PHE A 352 23.33 5.63 -0.70
C PHE A 352 22.31 6.08 0.34
N GLY A 353 22.15 7.39 0.54
CA GLY A 353 21.51 7.91 1.74
C GLY A 353 22.33 7.55 2.99
N GLU A 354 21.68 7.02 4.03
CA GLU A 354 22.34 6.30 5.14
C GLU A 354 22.56 4.79 4.85
N ASN A 355 21.87 4.23 3.85
CA ASN A 355 21.87 2.78 3.58
C ASN A 355 23.21 2.28 3.06
N LEU A 356 23.75 1.24 3.73
CA LEU A 356 24.77 0.37 3.14
C LEU A 356 24.12 -0.49 2.07
N LEU A 357 24.58 -0.36 0.83
CA LEU A 357 24.13 -1.18 -0.29
C LEU A 357 24.84 -2.54 -0.27
N SER A 358 24.38 -3.49 -1.09
CA SER A 358 25.18 -4.69 -1.42
C SER A 358 26.59 -4.27 -1.82
N SER A 359 27.61 -4.60 -1.03
CA SER A 359 28.98 -4.09 -1.20
C SER A 359 30.00 -5.24 -1.15
N ASP A 360 31.08 -5.11 -1.93
CA ASP A 360 32.01 -6.22 -2.26
C ASP A 360 31.29 -7.44 -2.89
N GLU A 361 30.22 -7.17 -3.66
CA GLU A 361 29.47 -8.15 -4.47
C GLU A 361 29.65 -7.87 -5.97
N GLN A 362 29.81 -8.92 -6.78
CA GLN A 362 29.68 -8.82 -8.24
C GLN A 362 28.86 -10.00 -8.77
N GLY A 363 28.06 -9.77 -9.81
CA GLY A 363 27.22 -10.85 -10.33
C GLY A 363 26.54 -10.54 -11.64
N ALA A 364 25.98 -11.60 -12.24
CA ALA A 364 25.12 -11.52 -13.39
C ALA A 364 23.93 -12.47 -13.22
N TYR A 365 22.78 -12.08 -13.75
CA TYR A 365 21.64 -12.99 -13.88
C TYR A 365 20.97 -12.84 -15.25
N TRP A 366 20.31 -13.91 -15.67
CA TRP A 366 19.39 -13.93 -16.81
C TRP A 366 18.12 -14.66 -16.40
N ARG A 367 16.97 -14.11 -16.76
CA ARG A 367 15.65 -14.73 -16.59
C ARG A 367 14.91 -14.77 -17.92
N LEU A 368 14.25 -15.89 -18.19
CA LEU A 368 13.33 -16.07 -19.30
C LEU A 368 11.94 -16.37 -18.76
N THR A 369 10.96 -15.56 -19.14
CA THR A 369 9.54 -15.78 -18.81
C THR A 369 8.72 -15.91 -20.10
N ARG A 370 7.78 -16.86 -20.12
CA ARG A 370 6.75 -16.98 -21.16
C ARG A 370 5.39 -17.06 -20.51
N GLU A 371 4.45 -16.26 -21.03
CA GLU A 371 3.06 -16.25 -20.59
C GLU A 371 2.11 -16.80 -21.66
N GLY A 372 0.99 -17.35 -21.22
CA GLY A 372 -0.01 -17.98 -22.07
C GLY A 372 -1.15 -18.59 -21.26
N SER A 373 -2.31 -18.79 -21.89
CA SER A 373 -3.55 -19.25 -21.24
C SER A 373 -3.51 -20.71 -20.75
N GLN A 374 -2.88 -21.60 -21.52
CA GLN A 374 -2.66 -23.00 -21.16
C GLN A 374 -1.27 -23.28 -20.60
N PHE A 375 -0.27 -22.46 -20.91
CA PHE A 375 1.12 -22.72 -20.56
C PHE A 375 1.86 -21.43 -20.25
N SER A 376 2.38 -21.34 -19.03
CA SER A 376 3.36 -20.33 -18.63
C SER A 376 4.56 -20.99 -17.95
N PHE A 377 5.73 -20.39 -18.12
CA PHE A 377 6.92 -20.78 -17.39
C PHE A 377 7.80 -19.55 -17.11
N SER A 378 8.61 -19.64 -16.06
CA SER A 378 9.80 -18.79 -15.93
C SER A 378 11.00 -19.63 -15.54
N THR A 379 12.20 -19.20 -15.92
CA THR A 379 13.45 -19.79 -15.43
C THR A 379 14.51 -18.72 -15.31
N GLY A 380 15.30 -18.78 -14.23
CA GLY A 380 16.41 -17.90 -13.95
C GLY A 380 17.72 -18.66 -13.80
N LEU A 381 18.80 -18.02 -14.22
CA LEU A 381 20.18 -18.41 -13.91
C LEU A 381 20.86 -17.20 -13.27
N SER A 382 21.57 -17.40 -12.17
CA SER A 382 22.43 -16.38 -11.55
C SER A 382 23.82 -16.92 -11.24
N ALA A 383 24.81 -16.04 -11.36
CA ALA A 383 26.18 -16.26 -10.91
C ALA A 383 26.62 -15.03 -10.12
N GLU A 384 26.87 -15.21 -8.83
CA GLU A 384 27.14 -14.15 -7.86
C GLU A 384 28.41 -14.48 -7.07
N GLU A 385 29.26 -13.49 -6.85
CA GLU A 385 30.51 -13.60 -6.11
C GLU A 385 30.54 -12.53 -5.02
N ASN A 386 30.56 -12.98 -3.77
CA ASN A 386 30.56 -12.17 -2.57
C ASN A 386 31.90 -12.28 -1.85
N LYS A 387 32.49 -11.16 -1.45
CA LYS A 387 33.69 -11.14 -0.59
C LYS A 387 33.30 -10.74 0.83
N LEU A 388 32.90 -11.73 1.61
CA LEU A 388 32.53 -11.54 3.00
C LEU A 388 33.79 -11.22 3.81
N LYS A 389 33.87 -9.99 4.34
CA LYS A 389 34.85 -9.61 5.35
C LYS A 389 34.24 -9.88 6.73
N GLU A 390 34.27 -11.13 7.14
CA GLU A 390 34.00 -11.48 8.53
C GLU A 390 35.22 -11.09 9.39
N LYS A 391 35.00 -10.86 10.69
CA LYS A 391 35.83 -9.98 11.52
C LYS A 391 37.35 -10.32 11.62
N ASP A 392 37.71 -11.58 11.34
CA ASP A 392 39.11 -12.04 11.23
C ASP A 392 39.36 -12.93 9.98
N SER A 393 38.45 -12.97 8.99
CA SER A 393 38.67 -13.74 7.75
C SER A 393 37.97 -13.18 6.51
N SER A 394 38.71 -13.06 5.41
CA SER A 394 38.16 -12.75 4.08
C SER A 394 37.65 -14.03 3.40
N GLN A 395 36.36 -14.29 3.50
CA GLN A 395 35.71 -15.45 2.90
C GLN A 395 35.06 -15.07 1.57
N GLN A 396 35.69 -15.48 0.46
CA GLN A 396 35.10 -15.34 -0.87
C GLN A 396 34.12 -16.51 -1.10
N ALA A 397 32.85 -16.17 -1.32
CA ALA A 397 31.75 -17.08 -1.56
C ALA A 397 31.24 -16.91 -2.99
N LYS A 398 31.19 -18.01 -3.75
CA LYS A 398 30.68 -18.06 -5.12
C LYS A 398 29.37 -18.83 -5.14
N ILE A 399 28.31 -18.17 -5.59
CA ILE A 399 26.93 -18.68 -5.61
C ILE A 399 26.50 -18.86 -7.06
N LEU A 400 26.09 -20.08 -7.42
CA LEU A 400 25.42 -20.37 -8.69
C LEU A 400 23.98 -20.74 -8.40
N GLY A 401 23.04 -19.96 -8.94
CA GLY A 401 21.60 -20.19 -8.83
C GLY A 401 20.99 -20.68 -10.14
N LEU A 402 20.08 -21.65 -10.05
CA LEU A 402 19.13 -21.98 -11.10
C LEU A 402 17.74 -22.03 -10.46
N ASP A 403 16.82 -21.23 -10.98
CA ASP A 403 15.41 -21.28 -10.59
C ASP A 403 14.50 -21.55 -11.79
N GLY A 404 13.31 -22.08 -11.51
CA GLY A 404 12.28 -22.30 -12.50
C GLY A 404 10.90 -22.44 -11.90
N SER A 405 9.89 -22.07 -12.67
CA SER A 405 8.48 -22.31 -12.39
C SER A 405 7.74 -22.69 -13.66
N LEU A 406 6.76 -23.59 -13.53
CA LEU A 406 5.96 -24.12 -14.63
C LEU A 406 4.49 -24.14 -14.22
N ARG A 407 3.59 -23.73 -15.11
CA ARG A 407 2.16 -24.04 -15.02
C ARG A 407 1.65 -24.53 -16.37
N TYR A 408 1.02 -25.69 -16.37
CA TYR A 408 0.34 -26.25 -17.52
C TYR A 408 -1.11 -26.59 -17.17
N ARG A 409 -2.04 -25.93 -17.86
CA ARG A 409 -3.48 -26.14 -17.77
C ARG A 409 -3.90 -26.94 -18.99
N ILE A 410 -4.34 -28.19 -18.77
CA ILE A 410 -4.73 -29.09 -19.85
C ILE A 410 -6.03 -28.61 -20.49
N ASP A 411 -7.02 -28.35 -19.64
CA ASP A 411 -8.37 -27.93 -19.99
C ASP A 411 -8.91 -26.94 -18.92
N ARG A 412 -10.23 -26.73 -18.84
CA ARG A 412 -10.78 -25.81 -17.84
C ARG A 412 -10.71 -26.33 -16.40
N ASP A 413 -10.66 -27.64 -16.20
CA ASP A 413 -10.91 -28.32 -14.92
C ASP A 413 -9.62 -28.97 -14.35
N HIS A 414 -8.63 -29.30 -15.19
CA HIS A 414 -7.35 -29.89 -14.81
C HIS A 414 -6.14 -28.96 -15.05
N SER A 415 -5.32 -28.73 -14.02
CA SER A 415 -4.00 -28.10 -14.17
C SER A 415 -2.90 -28.70 -13.30
N TYR A 416 -1.66 -28.53 -13.74
CA TYR A 416 -0.44 -29.01 -13.08
C TYR A 416 0.56 -27.86 -13.03
N GLY A 417 1.51 -27.94 -12.10
CA GLY A 417 2.64 -27.04 -12.10
C GLY A 417 3.65 -27.37 -11.04
N GLY A 418 4.63 -26.49 -10.90
CA GLY A 418 5.69 -26.65 -9.91
C GLY A 418 6.74 -25.55 -10.00
N SER A 419 7.71 -25.65 -9.10
CA SER A 419 8.90 -24.81 -9.10
C SER A 419 10.10 -25.61 -8.62
N LEU A 420 11.28 -25.17 -9.05
CA LEU A 420 12.57 -25.73 -8.71
C LEU A 420 13.51 -24.58 -8.38
N ARG A 421 14.29 -24.71 -7.31
CA ARG A 421 15.43 -23.85 -7.01
C ARG A 421 16.61 -24.75 -6.62
N LEU A 422 17.70 -24.62 -7.37
CA LEU A 422 19.00 -25.20 -7.08
C LEU A 422 19.95 -24.04 -6.77
N GLN A 423 20.66 -24.11 -5.66
CA GLN A 423 21.70 -23.14 -5.33
C GLN A 423 22.97 -23.86 -4.88
N GLN A 424 24.09 -23.59 -5.55
CA GLN A 424 25.40 -24.09 -5.17
C GLN A 424 26.25 -22.94 -4.63
N THR A 425 26.63 -23.01 -3.36
CA THR A 425 27.54 -22.07 -2.69
C THR A 425 28.90 -22.75 -2.48
N ARG A 426 29.99 -22.09 -2.91
CA ARG A 426 31.38 -22.54 -2.71
C ARG A 426 32.17 -21.47 -1.98
N TYR A 427 32.93 -21.87 -0.95
CA TYR A 427 33.80 -20.98 -0.18
C TYR A 427 35.27 -21.28 -0.48
N ASP A 428 36.07 -20.27 -0.85
CA ASP A 428 37.47 -20.49 -1.25
C ASP A 428 38.43 -20.73 -0.05
N ALA A 429 38.03 -20.36 1.17
CA ALA A 429 38.91 -20.35 2.35
C ALA A 429 38.94 -21.67 3.15
N ILE A 430 38.06 -22.63 2.85
CA ILE A 430 37.94 -23.91 3.58
C ILE A 430 38.22 -25.06 2.62
N LYS A 431 39.10 -26.00 3.03
CA LYS A 431 39.30 -27.27 2.30
C LYS A 431 38.03 -28.10 2.41
N GLU A 432 37.21 -28.01 1.36
CA GLU A 432 35.86 -28.59 1.23
C GLU A 432 34.78 -28.00 2.15
N ASN A 433 34.01 -27.04 1.62
CA ASN A 433 32.61 -26.88 2.01
C ASN A 433 31.77 -26.41 0.80
N ASN A 434 31.56 -27.32 -0.15
CA ASN A 434 30.71 -27.10 -1.33
C ASN A 434 29.26 -27.44 -0.98
N GLN A 435 28.43 -26.43 -0.75
CA GLN A 435 27.06 -26.60 -0.31
C GLN A 435 26.10 -26.51 -1.50
N LEU A 436 25.38 -27.60 -1.77
CA LEU A 436 24.21 -27.59 -2.65
C LEU A 436 22.96 -27.55 -1.77
N SER A 437 22.04 -26.63 -2.07
CA SER A 437 20.66 -26.67 -1.58
C SER A 437 19.69 -26.93 -2.73
N VAL A 438 18.60 -27.61 -2.42
CA VAL A 438 17.52 -27.93 -3.36
C VAL A 438 16.18 -27.65 -2.70
N TYR A 439 15.35 -26.89 -3.39
CA TYR A 439 13.91 -26.78 -3.15
C TYR A 439 13.18 -27.22 -4.41
N ALA A 440 12.26 -28.16 -4.28
CA ALA A 440 11.37 -28.57 -5.37
C ALA A 440 9.93 -28.62 -4.88
N TYR A 441 9.00 -28.10 -5.68
CA TYR A 441 7.57 -28.14 -5.43
C TYR A 441 6.85 -28.60 -6.70
N ALA A 442 5.90 -29.51 -6.57
CA ALA A 442 5.05 -29.97 -7.67
C ALA A 442 3.61 -30.09 -7.19
N TYR A 443 2.65 -29.77 -8.06
CA TYR A 443 1.22 -29.90 -7.77
C TYR A 443 0.40 -30.39 -8.96
N TYR A 444 -0.70 -31.04 -8.63
CA TYR A 444 -1.84 -31.32 -9.48
C TYR A 444 -3.09 -30.66 -8.85
N GLU A 445 -3.89 -30.00 -9.68
CA GLU A 445 -5.06 -29.21 -9.30
C GLU A 445 -6.25 -29.65 -10.18
N LEU A 446 -7.30 -30.11 -9.52
CA LEU A 446 -8.58 -30.51 -10.08
C LEU A 446 -9.66 -29.52 -9.62
N ILE A 447 -10.55 -29.12 -10.51
CA ILE A 447 -11.70 -28.25 -10.21
C ILE A 447 -12.97 -28.99 -10.63
N SER A 448 -13.82 -29.31 -9.65
CA SER A 448 -15.14 -29.92 -9.87
C SER A 448 -16.27 -28.91 -9.67
N THR A 449 -17.37 -29.08 -10.41
CA THR A 449 -18.64 -28.37 -10.22
C THR A 449 -19.38 -28.75 -8.93
N ASP A 450 -19.01 -29.89 -8.34
CA ASP A 450 -19.84 -30.57 -7.34
C ASP A 450 -19.17 -30.56 -5.96
N TRP A 451 -17.83 -30.62 -5.93
CA TRP A 451 -17.02 -30.65 -4.70
C TRP A 451 -15.83 -29.66 -4.69
N GLY A 452 -15.80 -28.67 -5.59
CA GLY A 452 -14.86 -27.54 -5.51
C GLY A 452 -13.44 -27.81 -6.05
N ARG A 453 -12.44 -27.06 -5.54
CA ARG A 453 -11.03 -27.21 -5.94
C ARG A 453 -10.32 -28.20 -5.03
N SER A 454 -9.64 -29.17 -5.63
CA SER A 454 -8.86 -30.19 -4.95
C SER A 454 -7.43 -30.16 -5.48
N ARG A 455 -6.44 -29.98 -4.60
CA ARG A 455 -5.05 -29.78 -4.99
C ARG A 455 -4.15 -30.73 -4.20
N PHE A 456 -3.41 -31.56 -4.92
CA PHE A 456 -2.42 -32.47 -4.36
C PHE A 456 -1.03 -31.91 -4.67
N SER A 457 -0.17 -31.76 -3.68
CA SER A 457 1.19 -31.25 -3.90
C SER A 457 2.25 -31.94 -3.06
N ALA A 458 3.46 -31.96 -3.58
CA ALA A 458 4.65 -32.49 -2.93
C ALA A 458 5.72 -31.38 -2.87
N THR A 459 6.30 -31.18 -1.69
CA THR A 459 7.44 -30.28 -1.47
C THR A 459 8.64 -31.11 -1.03
N VAL A 460 9.83 -30.81 -1.54
CA VAL A 460 11.08 -31.45 -1.17
C VAL A 460 12.13 -30.38 -0.87
N HIS A 461 12.73 -30.49 0.32
CA HIS A 461 13.83 -29.65 0.78
C HIS A 461 15.08 -30.51 0.93
N ARG A 462 16.25 -29.97 0.56
CA ARG A 462 17.55 -30.57 0.87
C ARG A 462 18.55 -29.48 1.16
N ASN A 463 19.07 -29.47 2.39
CA ASN A 463 20.02 -28.48 2.89
C ASN A 463 19.55 -27.03 2.65
N GLU A 464 18.24 -26.76 2.75
CA GLU A 464 17.69 -25.41 2.52
C GLU A 464 17.62 -24.61 3.82
N LYS A 465 18.20 -23.40 3.84
CA LYS A 465 18.12 -22.48 4.99
C LYS A 465 16.77 -21.75 5.00
N ILE A 466 15.68 -22.47 5.34
CA ILE A 466 14.32 -21.91 5.41
C ILE A 466 14.22 -20.78 6.45
N VAL A 467 14.97 -20.89 7.57
CA VAL A 467 15.02 -19.88 8.64
C VAL A 467 16.42 -19.66 9.18
N THR A 468 16.69 -18.47 9.72
CA THR A 468 17.98 -18.07 10.33
C THR A 468 18.29 -18.85 11.60
N ASN A 469 17.32 -18.90 12.51
CA ASN A 469 17.45 -19.37 13.89
C ASN A 469 17.26 -20.88 14.08
N ASP A 470 17.46 -21.68 13.04
CA ASP A 470 17.42 -23.15 13.11
C ASP A 470 18.32 -23.81 12.04
N VAL A 471 18.43 -25.14 12.06
CA VAL A 471 19.23 -25.95 11.11
C VAL A 471 18.72 -25.87 9.66
N THR A 472 19.53 -26.29 8.68
CA THR A 472 19.10 -26.39 7.28
C THR A 472 18.12 -27.54 7.09
N ALA A 473 16.99 -27.24 6.46
CA ALA A 473 15.91 -28.18 6.24
C ALA A 473 16.27 -29.24 5.19
N THR A 474 16.02 -30.50 5.51
CA THR A 474 16.11 -31.63 4.59
C THR A 474 14.94 -32.57 4.85
N GLY A 475 14.14 -32.89 3.85
CA GLY A 475 12.92 -33.68 4.03
C GLY A 475 11.90 -33.48 2.90
N ASP A 476 10.73 -34.05 3.07
CA ASP A 476 9.60 -33.91 2.14
C ASP A 476 8.27 -33.70 2.88
N GLU A 477 7.33 -33.00 2.24
CA GLU A 477 5.96 -32.81 2.73
C GLU A 477 4.97 -33.07 1.59
N LEU A 478 4.09 -34.05 1.77
CA LEU A 478 2.94 -34.30 0.90
C LEU A 478 1.71 -33.59 1.47
N GLN A 479 0.95 -32.91 0.64
CA GLN A 479 -0.26 -32.16 1.02
C GLN A 479 -1.42 -32.45 0.09
N TRP A 480 -2.62 -32.55 0.66
CA TRP A 480 -3.91 -32.41 0.00
C TRP A 480 -4.61 -31.16 0.54
N GLU A 481 -5.01 -30.28 -0.36
CA GLU A 481 -5.81 -29.09 -0.09
C GLU A 481 -7.18 -29.26 -0.75
N GLN A 482 -8.23 -28.95 0.00
CA GLN A 482 -9.63 -29.02 -0.43
C GLN A 482 -10.33 -27.69 -0.17
N ASP A 483 -10.85 -27.08 -1.22
CA ASP A 483 -11.75 -25.93 -1.18
C ASP A 483 -13.19 -26.45 -1.23
N TRP A 484 -13.95 -26.20 -0.17
CA TRP A 484 -15.29 -26.78 0.04
C TRP A 484 -16.43 -25.88 -0.45
N LEU A 485 -16.19 -24.58 -0.57
CA LEU A 485 -17.26 -23.58 -0.76
C LEU A 485 -17.04 -22.67 -1.98
N ALA A 486 -15.84 -22.61 -2.57
CA ALA A 486 -15.63 -21.86 -3.81
C ALA A 486 -16.31 -22.55 -5.01
N SER A 487 -17.61 -22.31 -5.17
CA SER A 487 -18.35 -22.74 -6.36
C SER A 487 -17.74 -22.10 -7.61
N SER A 488 -17.80 -22.80 -8.75
CA SER A 488 -17.27 -22.30 -10.02
C SER A 488 -18.04 -21.08 -10.59
N LYS A 489 -19.16 -20.70 -9.96
CA LYS A 489 -20.00 -19.54 -10.33
C LYS A 489 -19.74 -18.35 -9.40
N ARG A 490 -18.54 -17.74 -9.52
CA ARG A 490 -18.09 -16.54 -8.78
C ARG A 490 -18.88 -15.25 -9.13
N VAL A 491 -20.19 -15.23 -8.86
CA VAL A 491 -21.09 -14.11 -9.19
C VAL A 491 -21.26 -13.13 -8.02
N PHE A 492 -21.03 -13.58 -6.78
CA PHE A 492 -21.24 -12.77 -5.57
C PHE A 492 -20.00 -12.83 -4.66
N SER A 493 -19.51 -11.68 -4.20
CA SER A 493 -18.29 -11.55 -3.38
C SER A 493 -18.49 -11.74 -1.87
N SER A 494 -19.69 -12.17 -1.46
CA SER A 494 -20.13 -12.40 -0.08
C SER A 494 -20.36 -13.89 0.25
N GLN A 495 -20.06 -14.81 -0.69
CA GLN A 495 -20.14 -16.24 -0.44
C GLN A 495 -19.02 -16.67 0.54
N PRO A 496 -19.32 -17.51 1.54
CA PRO A 496 -18.32 -17.98 2.48
C PRO A 496 -17.27 -18.85 1.77
N GLU A 497 -16.00 -18.69 2.15
CA GLU A 497 -14.87 -19.46 1.62
C GLU A 497 -14.33 -20.39 2.72
N LEU A 498 -14.06 -21.66 2.41
CA LEU A 498 -13.44 -22.61 3.34
C LEU A 498 -12.51 -23.55 2.59
N THR A 499 -11.21 -23.39 2.83
CA THR A 499 -10.15 -24.29 2.37
C THR A 499 -9.53 -25.02 3.55
N THR A 500 -9.47 -26.35 3.48
CA THR A 500 -8.74 -27.19 4.45
C THR A 500 -7.53 -27.83 3.80
N THR A 501 -6.40 -27.84 4.49
CA THR A 501 -5.19 -28.55 4.06
C THR A 501 -4.91 -29.67 5.06
N LEU A 502 -4.53 -30.84 4.56
CA LEU A 502 -3.99 -31.96 5.34
C LEU A 502 -2.69 -32.41 4.70
N GLY A 503 -1.69 -32.76 5.50
CA GLY A 503 -0.40 -33.21 4.98
C GLY A 503 0.36 -34.12 5.91
N LEU A 504 1.43 -34.69 5.36
CA LEU A 504 2.35 -35.58 6.05
C LEU A 504 3.79 -35.19 5.67
N ALA A 505 4.59 -34.86 6.69
CA ALA A 505 5.97 -34.43 6.54
C ALA A 505 6.93 -35.50 7.05
N HIS A 506 7.99 -35.76 6.27
CA HIS A 506 9.14 -36.60 6.63
C HIS A 506 10.38 -35.71 6.77
N ASP A 507 10.64 -35.24 7.99
CA ASP A 507 11.75 -34.38 8.32
C ASP A 507 13.02 -35.21 8.60
N ARG A 508 14.12 -34.84 7.95
CA ARG A 508 15.45 -35.46 8.02
C ARG A 508 16.54 -34.39 8.20
N SER A 509 16.18 -33.26 8.81
CA SER A 509 17.05 -32.09 9.03
C SER A 509 18.01 -32.25 10.23
N VAL A 510 17.83 -33.32 10.99
CA VAL A 510 18.67 -33.78 12.12
C VAL A 510 18.81 -35.30 12.02
N ASP A 511 19.70 -35.91 12.80
CA ASP A 511 20.07 -37.34 12.69
C ASP A 511 18.89 -38.31 12.84
N GLU A 512 17.85 -37.92 13.57
CA GLU A 512 16.60 -38.67 13.72
C GLU A 512 15.56 -38.23 12.68
N THR A 513 15.13 -39.15 11.80
CA THR A 513 14.02 -38.91 10.87
C THR A 513 12.69 -38.84 11.61
N LYS A 514 11.94 -37.74 11.44
CA LYS A 514 10.66 -37.49 12.13
C LYS A 514 9.52 -37.37 11.14
N THR A 515 8.53 -38.25 11.29
CA THR A 515 7.28 -38.18 10.54
C THR A 515 6.21 -37.48 11.38
N TYR A 516 5.57 -36.44 10.84
CA TYR A 516 4.48 -35.74 11.54
C TYR A 516 3.39 -35.25 10.58
N PRO A 517 2.11 -35.22 11.01
CA PRO A 517 1.04 -34.62 10.24
C PRO A 517 1.16 -33.09 10.24
N THR A 518 0.72 -32.47 9.14
CA THR A 518 0.43 -31.04 9.06
C THR A 518 -1.04 -30.85 8.73
N ALA A 519 -1.62 -29.73 9.16
CA ALA A 519 -3.01 -29.39 8.88
C ALA A 519 -3.16 -27.89 8.69
N GLY A 520 -4.23 -27.45 8.03
CA GLY A 520 -4.54 -26.05 7.85
C GLY A 520 -6.02 -25.81 7.62
N VAL A 521 -6.51 -24.66 8.06
CA VAL A 521 -7.85 -24.16 7.78
C VAL A 521 -7.71 -22.68 7.44
N THR A 522 -8.09 -22.31 6.22
CA THR A 522 -8.21 -20.91 5.79
C THR A 522 -9.63 -20.67 5.32
N GLY A 523 -10.25 -19.57 5.71
CA GLY A 523 -11.62 -19.29 5.32
C GLY A 523 -12.10 -17.89 5.67
N ARG A 524 -13.21 -17.52 5.05
CA ARG A 524 -13.86 -16.22 5.19
C ARG A 524 -15.36 -16.43 5.35
N TYR A 525 -15.95 -15.78 6.34
CA TYR A 525 -17.36 -15.94 6.69
C TYR A 525 -17.98 -14.59 7.05
N TRP A 526 -19.25 -14.42 6.72
CA TRP A 526 -20.03 -13.22 7.03
C TRP A 526 -21.28 -13.64 7.81
N PRO A 527 -21.30 -13.51 9.16
CA PRO A 527 -22.50 -13.78 9.95
C PRO A 527 -23.68 -12.85 9.61
N THR A 528 -23.38 -11.63 9.15
CA THR A 528 -24.33 -10.61 8.66
C THR A 528 -23.64 -9.79 7.55
N SER A 529 -24.36 -8.87 6.90
CA SER A 529 -23.76 -7.88 5.99
C SER A 529 -22.61 -7.08 6.62
N ASP A 530 -22.74 -6.80 7.92
CA ASP A 530 -21.93 -5.82 8.65
C ASP A 530 -20.77 -6.47 9.42
N TRP A 531 -20.77 -7.79 9.51
CA TRP A 531 -19.77 -8.59 10.24
C TRP A 531 -19.00 -9.47 9.26
N SER A 532 -17.67 -9.34 9.22
CA SER A 532 -16.80 -10.31 8.56
C SER A 532 -15.84 -11.00 9.56
N LEU A 533 -15.59 -12.27 9.31
CA LEU A 533 -14.65 -13.12 10.02
C LEU A 533 -13.69 -13.74 8.99
N ASN A 534 -12.39 -13.59 9.20
CA ASN A 534 -11.33 -14.13 8.35
C ASN A 534 -10.41 -14.99 9.23
N SER A 535 -10.06 -16.18 8.76
CA SER A 535 -9.21 -17.13 9.49
C SER A 535 -8.17 -17.72 8.54
N SER A 536 -6.93 -17.85 8.99
CA SER A 536 -5.92 -18.66 8.33
C SER A 536 -4.99 -19.24 9.40
N LEU A 537 -5.17 -20.53 9.69
CA LEU A 537 -4.45 -21.27 10.71
C LEU A 537 -3.75 -22.47 10.07
N ARG A 538 -2.48 -22.70 10.41
CA ARG A 538 -1.70 -23.90 10.05
C ARG A 538 -1.15 -24.56 11.31
N TYR A 539 -1.32 -25.87 11.42
CA TYR A 539 -0.66 -26.72 12.39
C TYR A 539 0.52 -27.48 11.74
N SER A 540 1.64 -27.50 12.45
CA SER A 540 2.82 -28.32 12.18
C SER A 540 3.39 -28.84 13.51
N SER A 541 4.26 -29.85 13.46
CA SER A 541 5.01 -30.28 14.66
C SER A 541 5.74 -29.10 15.32
N SER A 542 5.69 -29.04 16.66
CA SER A 542 6.43 -28.07 17.46
C SER A 542 7.96 -28.22 17.36
N SER A 543 8.44 -29.32 16.79
CA SER A 543 9.87 -29.59 16.55
C SER A 543 10.24 -29.70 15.06
N GLY A 544 9.25 -29.60 14.15
CA GLY A 544 9.43 -29.83 12.71
C GLY A 544 10.19 -28.70 12.01
N LYS A 545 11.17 -29.04 11.18
CA LYS A 545 12.13 -28.11 10.58
C LYS A 545 11.79 -27.68 9.15
N LEU A 546 10.79 -28.30 8.51
CA LEU A 546 10.42 -28.06 7.10
C LEU A 546 9.49 -26.83 6.89
N SER A 547 9.05 -26.13 7.94
CA SER A 547 8.11 -25.00 7.84
C SER A 547 8.68 -23.73 8.49
N ASN A 548 8.39 -22.55 7.95
CA ASN A 548 8.80 -21.27 8.57
C ASN A 548 8.07 -20.97 9.91
N SER A 549 7.09 -21.79 10.29
CA SER A 549 6.41 -21.79 11.60
C SER A 549 6.30 -23.20 12.19
N GLN A 550 6.12 -23.28 13.52
CA GLN A 550 6.04 -24.52 14.30
C GLN A 550 4.85 -24.48 15.27
N GLY A 551 4.29 -25.64 15.59
CA GLY A 551 3.05 -25.73 16.38
C GLY A 551 1.84 -25.20 15.60
N LEU A 552 0.89 -24.57 16.30
CA LEU A 552 -0.21 -23.83 15.69
C LEU A 552 0.25 -22.40 15.38
N ALA A 553 0.13 -21.96 14.13
CA ALA A 553 0.51 -20.63 13.66
C ALA A 553 -0.57 -20.04 12.73
N GLY A 554 -0.60 -18.72 12.59
CA GLY A 554 -1.51 -18.02 11.67
C GLY A 554 -2.20 -16.81 12.29
N SER A 555 -3.42 -16.52 11.84
CA SER A 555 -4.25 -15.42 12.32
C SER A 555 -5.76 -15.71 12.25
N VAL A 556 -6.52 -15.08 13.15
CA VAL A 556 -7.98 -14.97 13.10
C VAL A 556 -8.34 -13.50 13.30
N SER A 557 -9.10 -12.89 12.40
CA SER A 557 -9.56 -11.50 12.50
C SER A 557 -11.06 -11.38 12.27
N SER A 558 -11.68 -10.51 13.05
CA SER A 558 -13.11 -10.20 13.02
C SER A 558 -13.28 -8.69 12.93
N GLU A 559 -14.16 -8.22 12.05
CA GLU A 559 -14.52 -6.80 11.91
C GLU A 559 -16.03 -6.66 11.84
N TYR A 560 -16.56 -5.73 12.64
CA TYR A 560 -17.98 -5.41 12.76
C TYR A 560 -18.21 -3.92 12.50
N VAL A 561 -19.01 -3.58 11.51
CA VAL A 561 -19.45 -2.23 11.20
C VAL A 561 -20.61 -1.86 12.12
N ILE A 562 -20.40 -0.88 12.99
CA ILE A 562 -21.40 -0.42 13.98
C ILE A 562 -22.40 0.52 13.30
N THR A 563 -21.90 1.44 12.48
CA THR A 563 -22.65 2.34 11.60
C THR A 563 -21.80 2.63 10.36
N PRO A 564 -22.36 3.19 9.26
CA PRO A 564 -21.56 3.65 8.14
C PRO A 564 -20.42 4.57 8.60
N GLY A 565 -19.17 4.16 8.34
CA GLY A 565 -17.97 4.87 8.76
C GLY A 565 -17.46 4.57 10.19
N LEU A 566 -18.10 3.72 10.99
CA LEU A 566 -17.61 3.30 12.32
C LEU A 566 -17.46 1.77 12.40
N SER A 567 -16.23 1.29 12.56
CA SER A 567 -15.89 -0.14 12.63
C SER A 567 -15.17 -0.48 13.93
N LEU A 568 -15.51 -1.65 14.50
CA LEU A 568 -14.81 -2.30 15.60
C LEU A 568 -14.17 -3.58 15.06
N GLY A 569 -12.85 -3.70 15.20
CA GLY A 569 -12.12 -4.89 14.79
C GLY A 569 -11.30 -5.51 15.90
N ALA A 570 -11.14 -6.83 15.83
CA ALA A 570 -10.28 -7.60 16.71
C ALA A 570 -9.50 -8.65 15.90
N ALA A 571 -8.26 -8.94 16.28
CA ALA A 571 -7.51 -10.05 15.70
C ALA A 571 -6.57 -10.73 16.69
N LEU A 572 -6.36 -12.03 16.48
CA LEU A 572 -5.42 -12.87 17.18
C LEU A 572 -4.38 -13.39 16.17
N ASN A 573 -3.09 -13.27 16.49
CA ASN A 573 -1.98 -13.79 15.68
C ASN A 573 -1.16 -14.77 16.53
N LEU A 574 -0.72 -15.87 15.92
CA LEU A 574 0.02 -16.94 16.60
C LEU A 574 1.25 -17.37 15.79
N ASN A 575 2.40 -17.48 16.44
CA ASN A 575 3.64 -18.11 15.96
C ASN A 575 4.03 -17.77 14.51
N GLN A 576 3.85 -16.49 14.13
CA GLN A 576 4.12 -16.02 12.78
C GLN A 576 5.63 -15.89 12.54
N ALA A 577 6.07 -16.24 11.34
CA ALA A 577 7.45 -16.07 10.92
C ALA A 577 7.79 -14.58 10.80
N LYS A 578 8.91 -14.15 11.38
CA LYS A 578 9.41 -12.78 11.28
C LYS A 578 10.35 -12.64 10.09
N VAL A 579 10.43 -11.44 9.54
CA VAL A 579 11.46 -11.06 8.58
C VAL A 579 12.45 -10.14 9.29
N GLU A 580 13.71 -10.57 9.35
CA GLU A 580 14.82 -9.85 9.93
C GLU A 580 15.73 -9.34 8.81
N LEU A 581 16.19 -8.09 8.94
CA LEU A 581 17.25 -7.53 8.11
C LEU A 581 18.58 -7.73 8.83
N ASP A 582 19.52 -8.42 8.19
CA ASP A 582 20.86 -8.61 8.75
C ASP A 582 21.59 -7.26 8.83
N ARG A 583 21.93 -6.86 10.08
CA ARG A 583 22.59 -5.58 10.36
C ARG A 583 24.09 -5.61 10.07
N ASN A 584 24.66 -6.76 9.72
CA ASN A 584 26.09 -6.93 9.48
C ASN A 584 26.53 -6.65 8.03
N GLY A 585 25.67 -5.99 7.23
CA GLY A 585 26.05 -5.38 5.95
C GLY A 585 25.47 -6.02 4.69
N MET A 586 24.63 -7.05 4.83
CA MET A 586 23.76 -7.51 3.74
C MET A 586 22.31 -7.13 4.05
N ASN A 587 21.75 -6.17 3.30
CA ASN A 587 20.32 -5.83 3.30
C ASN A 587 19.44 -6.93 2.65
N LYS A 588 19.69 -8.19 2.99
CA LYS A 588 18.95 -9.37 2.56
C LYS A 588 17.96 -9.71 3.65
N ALA A 589 16.67 -9.63 3.32
CA ALA A 589 15.59 -10.06 4.20
C ALA A 589 15.69 -11.57 4.44
N GLN A 590 15.88 -11.97 5.70
CA GLN A 590 15.96 -13.36 6.12
C GLN A 590 14.78 -13.69 7.06
N THR A 591 14.29 -14.93 7.02
CA THR A 591 13.13 -15.34 7.82
C THR A 591 13.58 -15.98 9.14
N SER A 592 12.93 -15.66 10.26
CA SER A 592 13.13 -16.34 11.56
C SER A 592 11.82 -16.91 12.10
N ARG A 593 11.90 -18.02 12.86
CA ARG A 593 10.74 -18.56 13.59
C ARG A 593 10.50 -17.71 14.84
N SER A 594 9.26 -17.32 15.10
CA SER A 594 8.86 -16.65 16.35
C SER A 594 7.75 -17.41 17.06
N TYR A 595 7.73 -17.37 18.39
CA TYR A 595 6.74 -18.01 19.24
C TYR A 595 5.76 -17.00 19.87
N ASP A 596 5.43 -15.97 19.09
CA ASP A 596 4.67 -14.82 19.55
C ASP A 596 3.17 -15.09 19.50
N LYS A 597 2.44 -14.58 20.49
CA LYS A 597 0.99 -14.51 20.49
C LYS A 597 0.61 -13.05 20.65
N SER A 598 -0.07 -12.47 19.67
CA SER A 598 -0.60 -11.11 19.81
C SER A 598 -2.11 -11.07 19.67
N ALA A 599 -2.74 -10.26 20.51
CA ALA A 599 -4.14 -9.87 20.40
C ALA A 599 -4.19 -8.37 20.14
N GLN A 600 -4.95 -7.94 19.14
CA GLN A 600 -5.20 -6.53 18.85
C GLN A 600 -6.70 -6.25 18.82
N VAL A 601 -7.10 -5.06 19.29
CA VAL A 601 -8.47 -4.52 19.16
C VAL A 601 -8.36 -3.08 18.69
N TYR A 602 -9.13 -2.69 17.68
CA TYR A 602 -9.20 -1.32 17.18
C TYR A 602 -10.64 -0.83 17.05
N LEU A 603 -10.83 0.47 17.29
CA LEU A 603 -12.05 1.20 16.95
C LEU A 603 -11.67 2.31 15.96
N ARG A 604 -12.31 2.27 14.79
CA ARG A 604 -11.97 3.09 13.62
C ARG A 604 -13.18 3.88 13.15
N TRP A 605 -13.03 5.19 13.08
CA TRP A 605 -13.99 6.13 12.52
C TRP A 605 -13.41 6.78 11.26
N GLU A 606 -13.98 6.48 10.11
CA GLU A 606 -13.54 6.97 8.80
C GLU A 606 -14.73 7.47 7.96
N GLY A 607 -14.46 8.33 6.98
CA GLY A 607 -15.50 8.82 6.08
C GLY A 607 -15.07 9.99 5.21
N SER A 608 -15.92 10.34 4.26
CA SER A 608 -15.72 11.48 3.36
C SER A 608 -16.93 12.40 3.31
N ARG A 609 -16.71 13.67 2.96
CA ARG A 609 -17.74 14.72 2.86
C ARG A 609 -17.41 15.67 1.71
N GLY A 610 -18.45 16.27 1.14
CA GLY A 610 -18.33 17.16 -0.01
C GLY A 610 -17.99 16.42 -1.31
N ARG A 611 -18.07 17.15 -2.42
CA ARG A 611 -17.68 16.69 -3.77
C ARG A 611 -16.40 17.38 -4.22
N ALA A 612 -15.63 16.72 -5.09
CA ALA A 612 -14.46 17.32 -5.69
C ALA A 612 -14.81 18.61 -6.44
N HIS A 613 -13.88 19.57 -6.50
CA HIS A 613 -14.13 20.87 -7.13
C HIS A 613 -14.41 20.69 -8.63
N SER A 614 -15.59 21.15 -9.07
CA SER A 614 -15.89 21.20 -10.50
C SER A 614 -14.94 22.17 -11.22
N VAL A 615 -14.47 21.77 -12.40
CA VAL A 615 -13.70 22.62 -13.31
C VAL A 615 -14.52 22.78 -14.58
N VAL A 616 -14.73 24.02 -15.02
CA VAL A 616 -15.52 24.34 -16.21
C VAL A 616 -14.62 24.79 -17.37
N GLY A 617 -15.15 24.75 -18.59
CA GLY A 617 -14.41 25.03 -19.81
C GLY A 617 -13.49 23.87 -20.27
N ASN A 618 -13.04 23.97 -21.51
CA ASN A 618 -12.21 22.96 -22.16
C ASN A 618 -10.79 22.93 -21.57
N ARG A 619 -10.34 21.76 -21.08
CA ARG A 619 -8.97 21.59 -20.58
C ARG A 619 -7.98 21.50 -21.75
N THR A 620 -7.03 22.44 -21.81
CA THR A 620 -5.89 22.34 -22.73
C THR A 620 -5.02 21.14 -22.36
N VAL A 621 -4.66 20.29 -23.33
CA VAL A 621 -3.84 19.09 -23.08
C VAL A 621 -2.46 19.49 -22.52
N GLY A 622 -2.02 18.81 -21.45
CA GLY A 622 -0.81 19.16 -20.72
C GLY A 622 -0.93 20.40 -19.80
N SER A 623 -2.11 21.02 -19.73
CA SER A 623 -2.42 22.18 -18.87
C SER A 623 -3.36 21.79 -17.73
N ALA A 624 -3.15 22.40 -16.56
CA ALA A 624 -3.88 22.09 -15.33
C ALA A 624 -4.00 23.30 -14.40
N GLY A 625 -4.73 23.11 -13.29
CA GLY A 625 -5.19 24.19 -12.42
C GLY A 625 -6.31 25.02 -13.04
N THR A 626 -6.66 26.12 -12.38
CA THR A 626 -7.89 26.89 -12.66
C THR A 626 -7.71 28.40 -12.47
N GLY A 627 -8.62 29.19 -13.04
CA GLY A 627 -8.83 30.63 -12.78
C GLY A 627 -10.33 30.96 -12.73
N SER A 628 -10.71 32.22 -12.93
CA SER A 628 -12.11 32.62 -13.17
C SER A 628 -12.25 33.62 -14.31
N ILE A 629 -13.45 33.65 -14.91
CA ILE A 629 -13.86 34.63 -15.92
C ILE A 629 -15.09 35.35 -15.38
N MET A 630 -15.03 36.68 -15.26
CA MET A 630 -16.21 37.49 -14.95
C MET A 630 -16.39 38.62 -15.96
N GLY A 631 -17.56 39.23 -15.98
CA GLY A 631 -17.78 40.39 -16.85
C GLY A 631 -19.18 40.95 -16.76
N LEU A 632 -19.41 41.97 -17.59
CA LEU A 632 -20.69 42.66 -17.73
C LEU A 632 -21.18 42.51 -19.18
N VAL A 633 -22.42 42.04 -19.35
CA VAL A 633 -23.19 42.28 -20.58
C VAL A 633 -23.88 43.64 -20.43
N PHE A 634 -23.68 44.55 -21.38
CA PHE A 634 -24.19 45.92 -21.30
C PHE A 634 -24.62 46.47 -22.66
N PHE A 635 -25.47 47.50 -22.65
CA PHE A 635 -25.94 48.19 -23.85
C PHE A 635 -24.89 49.20 -24.34
N ASP A 636 -24.06 48.78 -25.29
CA ASP A 636 -23.07 49.59 -26.02
C ASP A 636 -23.82 50.50 -27.01
N THR A 637 -24.23 51.65 -26.51
CA THR A 637 -25.17 52.56 -27.19
C THR A 637 -24.44 53.49 -28.17
N ASN A 638 -23.17 53.79 -27.88
CA ASN A 638 -22.31 54.63 -28.70
C ASN A 638 -21.39 53.85 -29.66
N GLN A 639 -21.33 52.52 -29.51
CA GLN A 639 -20.51 51.57 -30.27
C GLN A 639 -18.99 51.60 -29.99
N ASP A 640 -18.52 52.17 -28.87
CA ASP A 640 -17.11 52.17 -28.46
C ASP A 640 -16.68 50.89 -27.72
N GLY A 641 -17.61 50.13 -27.14
CA GLY A 641 -17.34 48.85 -26.47
C GLY A 641 -16.79 48.95 -25.03
N GLN A 642 -16.78 50.13 -24.40
CA GLN A 642 -16.41 50.32 -23.01
C GLN A 642 -17.61 50.85 -22.20
N ARG A 643 -18.10 50.05 -21.25
CA ARG A 643 -19.31 50.41 -20.47
C ARG A 643 -19.20 51.79 -19.80
N GLN A 644 -20.11 52.69 -20.19
CA GLN A 644 -20.20 54.05 -19.67
C GLN A 644 -21.13 54.17 -18.43
N ALA A 645 -21.28 55.37 -17.89
CA ALA A 645 -22.03 55.60 -16.65
C ALA A 645 -23.56 55.52 -16.84
N ASP A 646 -24.02 55.96 -18.01
CA ASP A 646 -25.39 55.95 -18.52
C ASP A 646 -25.78 54.60 -19.17
N GLU A 647 -24.82 53.74 -19.49
CA GLU A 647 -25.09 52.43 -20.09
C GLU A 647 -25.46 51.37 -19.05
N ALA A 648 -26.71 50.88 -19.12
CA ALA A 648 -27.20 49.84 -18.23
C ALA A 648 -26.63 48.45 -18.59
N GLY A 649 -26.38 47.64 -17.56
CA GLY A 649 -26.11 46.20 -17.72
C GLY A 649 -27.39 45.43 -18.02
N VAL A 650 -27.30 44.34 -18.77
CA VAL A 650 -28.46 43.63 -19.34
C VAL A 650 -28.74 42.33 -18.56
N PRO A 651 -29.88 42.22 -17.85
CA PRO A 651 -30.19 41.08 -16.98
C PRO A 651 -30.79 39.90 -17.75
N GLU A 652 -30.74 38.71 -17.13
CA GLU A 652 -31.34 37.45 -17.62
C GLU A 652 -30.79 36.95 -18.99
N VAL A 653 -29.71 37.53 -19.50
CA VAL A 653 -29.00 37.06 -20.69
C VAL A 653 -28.17 35.83 -20.31
N GLU A 654 -28.23 34.77 -21.11
CA GLU A 654 -27.42 33.57 -20.91
C GLU A 654 -26.08 33.68 -21.67
N VAL A 655 -24.98 33.54 -20.92
CA VAL A 655 -23.61 33.48 -21.45
C VAL A 655 -23.19 32.02 -21.47
N TYR A 656 -22.65 31.55 -22.60
CA TYR A 656 -22.01 30.24 -22.73
C TYR A 656 -20.49 30.35 -22.65
N LEU A 657 -19.87 29.41 -21.92
CA LEU A 657 -18.44 29.13 -21.91
C LEU A 657 -18.19 27.83 -22.69
N ASP A 658 -17.37 27.93 -23.74
CA ASP A 658 -16.98 26.87 -24.67
C ASP A 658 -18.15 26.10 -25.32
N GLY A 659 -19.38 26.66 -25.26
CA GLY A 659 -20.62 26.02 -25.72
C GLY A 659 -21.11 24.86 -24.85
N GLY A 660 -20.44 24.56 -23.73
CA GLY A 660 -20.77 23.42 -22.86
C GLY A 660 -21.25 23.78 -21.44
N TYR A 661 -21.05 25.03 -21.02
CA TYR A 661 -21.42 25.53 -19.70
C TYR A 661 -22.12 26.88 -19.86
N SER A 662 -23.14 27.20 -19.05
CA SER A 662 -23.76 28.53 -19.06
C SER A 662 -24.01 29.13 -17.69
N VAL A 663 -24.06 30.47 -17.67
CA VAL A 663 -24.38 31.30 -16.52
C VAL A 663 -25.26 32.46 -17.00
N ARG A 664 -26.26 32.84 -16.20
CA ARG A 664 -27.17 33.95 -16.51
C ARG A 664 -26.72 35.27 -15.87
N THR A 665 -26.88 36.39 -16.57
CA THR A 665 -26.53 37.71 -16.04
C THR A 665 -27.51 38.16 -14.95
N ASN A 666 -26.97 38.76 -13.89
CA ASN A 666 -27.78 39.30 -12.80
C ASN A 666 -28.42 40.66 -13.17
N LYS A 667 -29.16 41.26 -12.22
CA LYS A 667 -29.86 42.57 -12.37
C LYS A 667 -29.00 43.75 -12.84
N HIS A 668 -27.68 43.64 -12.80
CA HIS A 668 -26.72 44.65 -13.26
C HIS A 668 -25.89 44.20 -14.47
N GLY A 669 -26.31 43.13 -15.17
CA GLY A 669 -25.60 42.57 -16.33
C GLY A 669 -24.38 41.70 -15.99
N HIS A 670 -24.08 41.47 -14.71
CA HIS A 670 -22.86 40.76 -14.32
C HIS A 670 -23.02 39.23 -14.36
N TYR A 671 -21.98 38.54 -14.84
CA TYR A 671 -21.82 37.08 -14.83
C TYR A 671 -20.41 36.69 -14.33
N GLU A 672 -20.24 35.49 -13.73
CA GLU A 672 -18.92 34.88 -13.47
C GLU A 672 -18.97 33.35 -13.66
N PHE A 673 -17.93 32.81 -14.31
CA PHE A 673 -17.58 31.39 -14.31
C PHE A 673 -16.42 31.17 -13.33
N VAL A 674 -16.69 30.46 -12.24
CA VAL A 674 -15.71 30.15 -11.19
C VAL A 674 -14.99 28.83 -11.51
N ARG A 675 -13.68 28.76 -11.28
CA ARG A 675 -12.81 27.61 -11.61
C ARG A 675 -12.90 27.15 -13.07
N VAL A 676 -12.77 28.12 -13.98
CA VAL A 676 -12.46 27.82 -15.39
C VAL A 676 -11.10 27.14 -15.46
N ALA A 677 -10.91 26.21 -16.40
CA ALA A 677 -9.60 25.61 -16.69
C ALA A 677 -8.56 26.67 -17.10
N THR A 678 -7.29 26.27 -17.20
CA THR A 678 -6.22 27.12 -17.74
C THR A 678 -6.03 26.90 -19.24
N GLY A 679 -6.07 27.97 -20.02
CA GLY A 679 -5.96 27.93 -21.48
C GLY A 679 -6.75 29.04 -22.18
N GLU A 680 -6.94 28.87 -23.48
CA GLU A 680 -7.80 29.73 -24.30
C GLU A 680 -9.25 29.22 -24.25
N HIS A 681 -10.18 30.10 -23.91
CA HIS A 681 -11.61 29.82 -23.78
C HIS A 681 -12.43 30.72 -24.70
N ALA A 682 -13.62 30.26 -25.07
CA ALA A 682 -14.56 31.02 -25.89
C ALA A 682 -15.84 31.34 -25.13
N LEU A 683 -16.24 32.61 -25.17
CA LEU A 683 -17.51 33.10 -24.66
C LEU A 683 -18.45 33.42 -25.83
N THR A 684 -19.69 32.96 -25.76
CA THR A 684 -20.76 33.26 -26.74
C THR A 684 -22.05 33.61 -25.99
N LEU A 685 -22.91 34.47 -26.55
CA LEU A 685 -24.22 34.78 -25.94
C LEU A 685 -25.33 33.95 -26.56
N ASN A 686 -26.32 33.55 -25.75
CA ASN A 686 -27.56 32.98 -26.25
C ASN A 686 -28.43 34.10 -26.85
N LEU A 687 -28.50 34.18 -28.18
CA LEU A 687 -29.23 35.23 -28.90
C LEU A 687 -30.72 35.25 -28.56
N ASP A 688 -31.32 34.11 -28.23
CA ASP A 688 -32.74 34.02 -27.84
C ASP A 688 -33.03 34.67 -26.47
N THR A 689 -31.99 34.98 -25.69
CA THR A 689 -32.07 35.71 -24.41
C THR A 689 -31.70 37.19 -24.53
N VAL A 690 -31.25 37.66 -25.71
CA VAL A 690 -30.89 39.06 -25.94
C VAL A 690 -32.16 39.88 -26.22
N PRO A 691 -32.42 40.98 -25.49
CA PRO A 691 -33.62 41.78 -25.71
C PRO A 691 -33.57 42.54 -27.04
N LEU A 692 -34.60 42.39 -27.87
CA LEU A 692 -34.77 43.21 -29.08
C LEU A 692 -34.90 44.71 -28.71
N PRO A 693 -34.38 45.66 -29.53
CA PRO A 693 -33.76 45.48 -30.85
C PRO A 693 -32.21 45.42 -30.80
N TRP A 694 -31.63 44.82 -29.74
CA TRP A 694 -30.18 44.73 -29.57
C TRP A 694 -29.62 43.45 -30.19
N SER A 695 -28.36 43.52 -30.61
CA SER A 695 -27.59 42.41 -31.20
C SER A 695 -26.17 42.40 -30.64
N VAL A 696 -25.44 41.30 -30.84
CA VAL A 696 -24.09 41.12 -30.26
C VAL A 696 -23.02 41.62 -31.23
N LYS A 697 -22.13 42.48 -30.74
CA LYS A 697 -21.02 43.07 -31.53
C LYS A 697 -20.01 42.01 -31.99
N GLU A 698 -19.70 41.05 -31.13
CA GLU A 698 -18.88 39.88 -31.42
C GLU A 698 -19.63 38.60 -31.00
N VAL A 699 -19.97 37.74 -31.96
CA VAL A 699 -20.71 36.48 -31.69
C VAL A 699 -19.91 35.52 -30.79
N ARG A 700 -18.57 35.64 -30.79
CA ARG A 700 -17.63 34.83 -30.00
C ARG A 700 -16.43 35.66 -29.57
N LEU A 701 -16.27 35.85 -28.26
CA LEU A 701 -15.10 36.49 -27.64
C LEU A 701 -14.12 35.42 -27.15
N SER A 702 -12.82 35.56 -27.44
CA SER A 702 -11.77 34.64 -26.98
C SER A 702 -11.03 35.19 -25.76
N VAL A 703 -10.80 34.36 -24.74
CA VAL A 703 -10.30 34.78 -23.42
C VAL A 703 -9.26 33.79 -22.88
N ALA A 704 -8.05 34.27 -22.59
CA ALA A 704 -6.95 33.48 -22.04
C ALA A 704 -6.99 33.45 -20.50
N VAL A 705 -7.33 32.31 -19.90
CA VAL A 705 -7.40 32.11 -18.44
C VAL A 705 -6.06 31.64 -17.88
N SER A 706 -5.46 32.47 -17.02
CA SER A 706 -4.23 32.16 -16.32
C SER A 706 -4.46 31.48 -14.96
N LEU A 707 -3.46 30.75 -14.47
CA LEU A 707 -3.55 30.00 -13.21
C LEU A 707 -3.73 30.93 -12.01
N ARG A 708 -4.83 30.75 -11.26
CA ARG A 708 -5.32 31.64 -10.20
C ARG A 708 -5.56 33.09 -10.65
N GLY A 709 -5.62 33.31 -11.97
CA GLY A 709 -6.03 34.58 -12.56
C GLY A 709 -7.54 34.73 -12.59
N GLN A 710 -7.97 35.99 -12.58
CA GLN A 710 -9.34 36.43 -12.76
C GLN A 710 -9.35 37.31 -14.01
N VAL A 711 -10.13 36.94 -15.02
CA VAL A 711 -10.15 37.65 -16.31
C VAL A 711 -11.47 38.39 -16.48
N THR A 712 -11.42 39.68 -16.79
CA THR A 712 -12.60 40.50 -17.05
C THR A 712 -12.91 40.52 -18.55
N ALA A 713 -14.07 40.00 -18.94
CA ALA A 713 -14.53 39.89 -20.31
C ALA A 713 -15.92 40.54 -20.47
N ASN A 714 -15.96 41.81 -20.88
CA ASN A 714 -17.23 42.51 -21.07
C ASN A 714 -17.79 42.24 -22.47
N LEU A 715 -19.11 42.12 -22.57
CA LEU A 715 -19.83 41.74 -23.79
C LEU A 715 -20.79 42.87 -24.19
N ALA A 716 -20.41 43.58 -25.25
CA ALA A 716 -21.14 44.72 -25.79
C ALA A 716 -22.33 44.28 -26.66
N LEU A 717 -23.53 44.72 -26.27
CA LEU A 717 -24.73 44.64 -27.11
C LEU A 717 -24.95 45.97 -27.82
N THR A 718 -24.89 45.96 -29.15
CA THR A 718 -25.13 47.14 -30.00
C THR A 718 -26.55 47.12 -30.54
N LYS A 719 -27.18 48.29 -30.73
CA LYS A 719 -28.49 48.35 -31.39
C LYS A 719 -28.36 47.94 -32.86
N GLY A 720 -29.25 47.07 -33.35
CA GLY A 720 -29.30 46.70 -34.76
C GLY A 720 -29.51 47.93 -35.66
N ALA A 721 -28.89 47.93 -36.84
CA ALA A 721 -29.22 48.87 -37.91
C ALA A 721 -30.51 48.43 -38.62
N ASP A 722 -31.38 49.40 -38.90
CA ASP A 722 -32.61 49.24 -39.69
C ASP A 722 -32.30 49.11 -41.20
#